data_AF-A0A932HV99-F1
#
_entry.id   AF-A0A932HV99-F1
#
_cell.length_a   1.000
_cell.length_b   1.000
_cell.length_c   1.000
_cell.angle_alpha   90.00
_cell.angle_beta   90.00
_cell.angle_gamma   90.00
#
_symmetry.space_group_name_H-M   'P 1'
#
loop_
_entity.id
_entity.type
_entity.pdbx_description
1 polymer ?
#
loop_
_entity_poly.entity_id
_entity_poly.type
_entity_poly.pdbx_seq_one_letter_code
_entity_poly.pdbx_strand_id
1 'polypeptide(L)'
;MTKRETPSVEFLDINTFQQPESPGLSLPPLTIQTVRTVKDLTALENEWNALVDRADVTVYQTFDWQRLWWKHFCSGPFITMFVLVVRRNRDLLGIAPFCIRSELFLGFRLRRRLELMGGEVPEGPQAPRTAMGGPSDYLDIIVAPGNEHEVATSLAEFLREHPNSFDDIVFNNVPEKSVLLGPFLKALDAADMKSSVRISDVCPRVEVPSSMKEFITGLEAHVGRRMRRSMNNFKGQPSKAIHHITTQEEFDSAYRDLIALHQMRWNRLGYLGLFADDRFRAFQAEVGRLFLKRGWLWFKTTSMAGVRIGARMGFMFKDRMYDYISGFDDRFPWAKTRPGLALLGFMLDDAVRSGFRILDLLRGGEGYKFELTSNVCYNRTISIKFSNHRSHRLARMAQVVARSREVFRRIQKEAIIIRFHLAEHGMMPALPTYLMFLKSRVFRKQTIVQESDSKVSRTVISARLRPIPTWLTENARSVGHKILRGSEGFASRLFALVYLWNCNVVGENARVIGRPIIRNRGRIKIGDDVFMNSSVLRTTLMTGWNGHIEIGNGVRIGFGTSIAAQELIKIGNRVRIGHSVTILDTDDQEPKKWYSAMKAEEVLIEDDVLIGNRVTILKGSRITKGSVIQEGSIVSGSTHASGMSTHRRGFSSSGERSATGRRQRLVNNYFDLNAPYWRDIYGSDSLDGLIYRLRLGEVLASVEMLNLPPGSKVLEVGCGAGLLTLGLARKQLIVTAIDSSETMVELAMARVAETGFLESSTVRREDVHALNEPDGTFDLAVVVGVIPWLHSPERALREIVRVTKPGGFLLVTFDNRWRLNHLIDPRLSPVFSPVRSWFKWLLRYPGYSKSPQEIPPAAMHSPRWADRFLKSLGTAKVWSKTVGFGPFTLWGKKVFSDHVGVGLHTVLQSFADIGLPVFRSTGSHYLIQVQKAQERHPGGSGSSDVADKTRDNQKRIK
;
A
#
# COMPACT_ATOMS: atom_id res chain seq x y z
N MET A 1 -35.73 58.40 -30.69
CA MET A 1 -34.78 59.11 -29.79
C MET A 1 -35.56 59.43 -28.51
N THR A 2 -35.20 59.08 -27.28
CA THR A 2 -33.96 58.51 -26.72
C THR A 2 -34.23 58.10 -25.26
N LYS A 3 -33.79 56.88 -24.89
CA LYS A 3 -33.21 56.41 -23.60
C LYS A 3 -33.80 56.88 -22.24
N ARG A 4 -34.24 55.91 -21.42
CA ARG A 4 -33.60 55.37 -20.17
C ARG A 4 -34.56 54.39 -19.48
N GLU A 5 -34.20 53.10 -19.38
CA GLU A 5 -33.72 52.34 -18.19
C GLU A 5 -34.83 51.62 -17.37
N THR A 6 -34.83 50.28 -17.48
CA THR A 6 -35.20 49.16 -16.54
C THR A 6 -36.46 49.26 -15.64
N PRO A 7 -37.27 48.18 -15.45
CA PRO A 7 -36.83 47.01 -14.65
C PRO A 7 -37.51 45.61 -14.86
N SER A 8 -36.87 44.61 -14.21
CA SER A 8 -37.39 43.42 -13.48
C SER A 8 -38.26 42.32 -14.11
N VAL A 9 -37.88 41.09 -13.71
CA VAL A 9 -38.36 39.74 -14.03
C VAL A 9 -39.71 39.40 -13.41
N GLU A 10 -40.53 38.63 -14.13
CA GLU A 10 -41.45 37.63 -13.53
C GLU A 10 -41.56 36.38 -14.41
N PHE A 11 -41.53 35.21 -13.78
CA PHE A 11 -41.52 33.88 -14.37
C PHE A 11 -42.94 33.45 -14.81
N LEU A 12 -43.07 32.79 -15.96
CA LEU A 12 -44.29 32.12 -16.40
C LEU A 12 -44.03 30.62 -16.64
N ASP A 13 -44.87 29.83 -15.96
CA ASP A 13 -44.94 28.38 -15.91
C ASP A 13 -45.00 27.72 -17.30
N ILE A 14 -44.12 26.76 -17.56
CA ILE A 14 -44.07 25.97 -18.79
C ILE A 14 -44.41 24.51 -18.47
N ASN A 15 -45.68 24.25 -18.14
CA ASN A 15 -46.22 22.90 -18.00
C ASN A 15 -47.55 22.81 -18.76
N THR A 16 -47.51 22.89 -20.09
CA THR A 16 -48.53 22.31 -20.98
C THR A 16 -48.07 22.34 -22.44
N PHE A 17 -47.31 21.32 -22.84
CA PHE A 17 -47.28 20.87 -24.23
C PHE A 17 -47.70 19.41 -24.24
N GLN A 18 -49.02 19.18 -24.34
CA GLN A 18 -49.56 17.89 -24.73
C GLN A 18 -49.21 17.66 -26.21
N GLN A 19 -48.48 16.58 -26.49
CA GLN A 19 -48.32 16.08 -27.86
C GLN A 19 -49.65 15.46 -28.34
N PRO A 20 -50.02 15.63 -29.62
CA PRO A 20 -51.23 15.03 -30.17
C PRO A 20 -51.06 13.50 -30.32
N GLU A 21 -52.02 12.76 -29.75
CA GLU A 21 -52.12 11.31 -29.88
C GLU A 21 -52.59 10.93 -31.30
N SER A 22 -51.67 10.40 -32.10
CA SER A 22 -51.99 9.52 -33.23
C SER A 22 -52.13 8.09 -32.70
N PRO A 23 -53.16 7.30 -33.11
CA PRO A 23 -53.28 5.89 -32.71
C PRO A 23 -52.25 5.06 -33.47
N GLY A 24 -51.00 5.06 -33.00
CA GLY A 24 -49.90 4.30 -33.58
C GLY A 24 -49.69 2.99 -32.83
N LEU A 25 -49.74 1.86 -33.55
CA LEU A 25 -49.41 0.53 -33.03
C LEU A 25 -48.19 0.58 -32.09
N SER A 26 -48.36 0.16 -30.84
CA SER A 26 -47.24 0.00 -29.91
C SER A 26 -46.21 -0.96 -30.54
N LEU A 27 -44.99 -0.47 -30.75
CA LEU A 27 -43.90 -1.31 -31.26
C LEU A 27 -43.73 -2.55 -30.36
N PRO A 28 -43.47 -3.74 -30.93
CA PRO A 28 -43.26 -4.94 -30.13
C PRO A 28 -42.08 -4.75 -29.17
N PRO A 29 -42.17 -5.32 -27.95
CA PRO A 29 -41.17 -5.11 -26.90
C PRO A 29 -39.80 -5.67 -27.31
N LEU A 30 -38.73 -5.04 -26.82
CA LEU A 30 -37.39 -5.55 -26.99
C LEU A 30 -37.17 -6.84 -26.20
N THR A 31 -36.39 -7.74 -26.77
CA THR A 31 -35.95 -8.99 -26.16
C THR A 31 -34.45 -8.96 -25.96
N ILE A 32 -33.98 -9.49 -24.83
CA ILE A 32 -32.55 -9.55 -24.51
C ILE A 32 -32.12 -11.02 -24.40
N GLN A 33 -31.22 -11.42 -25.29
CA GLN A 33 -30.57 -12.73 -25.27
C GLN A 33 -29.20 -12.61 -24.60
N THR A 34 -28.88 -13.53 -23.69
CA THR A 34 -27.53 -13.61 -23.10
C THR A 34 -26.67 -14.64 -23.84
N VAL A 35 -25.50 -14.22 -24.30
CA VAL A 35 -24.47 -15.06 -24.92
C VAL A 35 -23.34 -15.32 -23.93
N ARG A 36 -23.07 -16.61 -23.67
CA ARG A 36 -22.11 -17.07 -22.66
C ARG A 36 -21.01 -18.01 -23.19
N THR A 37 -21.12 -18.43 -24.44
CA THR A 37 -20.18 -19.38 -25.05
C THR A 37 -19.51 -18.79 -26.27
N VAL A 38 -18.31 -19.27 -26.58
CA VAL A 38 -17.56 -18.85 -27.78
C VAL A 38 -18.30 -19.28 -29.06
N LYS A 39 -19.00 -20.42 -29.03
CA LYS A 39 -19.81 -20.90 -30.15
C LYS A 39 -20.93 -19.91 -30.49
N ASP A 40 -21.69 -19.50 -29.48
CA ASP A 40 -22.80 -18.57 -29.66
C ASP A 40 -22.32 -17.16 -30.02
N LEU A 41 -21.19 -16.72 -29.47
CA LEU A 41 -20.54 -15.48 -29.91
C LEU A 41 -20.17 -15.55 -31.39
N THR A 42 -19.58 -16.67 -31.83
CA THR A 42 -19.17 -16.85 -33.23
C THR A 42 -20.35 -16.84 -34.19
N ALA A 43 -21.50 -17.38 -33.77
CA ALA A 43 -22.73 -17.35 -34.57
C ALA A 43 -23.23 -15.91 -34.84
N LEU A 44 -22.84 -14.92 -34.03
CA LEU A 44 -23.23 -13.52 -34.23
C LEU A 44 -22.37 -12.78 -35.26
N GLU A 45 -21.30 -13.36 -35.81
CA GLU A 45 -20.31 -12.65 -36.64
C GLU A 45 -20.94 -11.79 -37.76
N ASN A 46 -21.84 -12.38 -38.55
CA ASN A 46 -22.47 -11.70 -39.68
C ASN A 46 -23.38 -10.55 -39.24
N GLU A 47 -24.28 -10.79 -38.28
CA GLU A 47 -25.20 -9.76 -37.77
C GLU A 47 -24.46 -8.66 -36.99
N TRP A 48 -23.40 -9.02 -36.26
CA TRP A 48 -22.54 -8.08 -35.54
C TRP A 48 -21.87 -7.11 -36.51
N ASN A 49 -21.27 -7.65 -37.58
CA ASN A 49 -20.64 -6.82 -38.61
C ASN A 49 -21.67 -5.90 -39.29
N ALA A 50 -22.86 -6.41 -39.63
CA ALA A 50 -23.93 -5.59 -40.20
C ALA A 50 -24.42 -4.47 -39.27
N LEU A 51 -24.43 -4.69 -37.95
CA LEU A 51 -24.73 -3.64 -36.98
C LEU A 51 -23.58 -2.63 -36.86
N VAL A 52 -22.33 -3.12 -36.82
CA VAL A 52 -21.12 -2.29 -36.79
C VAL A 52 -21.04 -1.35 -37.99
N ASP A 53 -21.45 -1.80 -39.19
CA ASP A 53 -21.40 -0.98 -40.41
C ASP A 53 -22.26 0.28 -40.28
N ARG A 54 -23.46 0.17 -39.71
CA ARG A 54 -24.41 1.28 -39.54
C ARG A 54 -24.26 2.09 -38.25
N ALA A 55 -23.67 1.53 -37.19
CA ALA A 55 -23.53 2.20 -35.89
C ALA A 55 -22.31 3.14 -35.82
N ASP A 56 -22.32 4.19 -34.97
CA ASP A 56 -21.11 4.98 -34.67
C ASP A 56 -20.24 4.22 -33.67
N VAL A 57 -19.24 3.49 -34.17
CA VAL A 57 -18.36 2.64 -33.38
C VAL A 57 -16.89 2.84 -33.74
N THR A 58 -16.01 2.46 -32.83
CA THR A 58 -14.58 2.42 -33.09
C THR A 58 -14.13 1.01 -33.47
N VAL A 59 -12.89 0.87 -33.91
CA VAL A 59 -12.31 -0.44 -34.26
C VAL A 59 -12.37 -1.45 -33.11
N TYR A 60 -12.41 -0.96 -31.86
CA TYR A 60 -12.44 -1.77 -30.64
C TYR A 60 -13.77 -2.49 -30.39
N GLN A 61 -14.87 -2.10 -31.06
CA GLN A 61 -16.17 -2.78 -31.00
C GLN A 61 -16.40 -3.75 -32.16
N THR A 62 -15.44 -3.90 -33.08
CA THR A 62 -15.56 -4.88 -34.17
C THR A 62 -15.58 -6.31 -33.63
N PHE A 63 -16.29 -7.20 -34.34
CA PHE A 63 -16.37 -8.61 -33.97
C PHE A 63 -14.98 -9.25 -33.83
N ASP A 64 -14.10 -8.99 -34.79
CA ASP A 64 -12.73 -9.50 -34.81
C ASP A 64 -11.95 -9.09 -33.57
N TRP A 65 -12.01 -7.80 -33.20
CA TRP A 65 -11.30 -7.30 -32.02
C TRP A 65 -11.80 -7.98 -30.75
N GLN A 66 -13.12 -8.04 -30.57
CA GLN A 66 -13.75 -8.62 -29.38
C GLN A 66 -13.51 -10.13 -29.26
N ARG A 67 -13.61 -10.87 -30.38
CA ARG A 67 -13.33 -12.31 -30.43
C ARG A 67 -11.86 -12.60 -30.14
N LEU A 68 -10.94 -11.87 -30.77
CA LEU A 68 -9.50 -12.06 -30.53
C LEU A 68 -9.11 -11.69 -29.10
N TRP A 69 -9.69 -10.62 -28.56
CA TRP A 69 -9.47 -10.26 -27.17
C TRP A 69 -9.92 -11.38 -26.23
N TRP A 70 -11.12 -11.93 -26.47
CA TRP A 70 -11.62 -13.07 -25.71
C TRP A 70 -10.68 -14.28 -25.79
N LYS A 71 -10.27 -14.65 -27.01
CA LYS A 71 -9.37 -15.78 -27.28
C LYS A 71 -8.06 -15.69 -26.50
N HIS A 72 -7.42 -14.52 -26.48
CA HIS A 72 -6.07 -14.35 -25.93
C HIS A 72 -6.05 -14.04 -24.43
N PHE A 73 -7.11 -13.44 -23.89
CA PHE A 73 -7.09 -12.95 -22.50
C PHE A 73 -8.03 -13.69 -21.56
N CYS A 74 -8.98 -14.50 -22.06
CA CYS A 74 -10.07 -15.07 -21.24
C CYS A 74 -10.02 -16.60 -21.04
N SER A 75 -8.83 -17.20 -20.99
CA SER A 75 -8.64 -18.66 -20.91
C SER A 75 -8.71 -19.27 -19.49
N GLY A 76 -9.27 -18.58 -18.49
CA GLY A 76 -9.28 -19.04 -17.10
C GLY A 76 -10.61 -18.85 -16.36
N PRO A 77 -10.82 -19.51 -15.20
CA PRO A 77 -12.10 -19.55 -14.49
C PRO A 77 -12.52 -18.21 -13.84
N PHE A 78 -11.71 -17.17 -14.00
CA PHE A 78 -11.89 -15.87 -13.33
C PHE A 78 -12.58 -14.83 -14.21
N ILE A 79 -12.90 -15.17 -15.46
CA ILE A 79 -13.65 -14.31 -16.38
C ILE A 79 -14.63 -15.17 -17.17
N THR A 80 -15.88 -14.75 -17.23
CA THR A 80 -16.95 -15.47 -17.95
C THR A 80 -17.67 -14.54 -18.91
N MET A 81 -18.06 -15.08 -20.07
CA MET A 81 -18.70 -14.29 -21.13
C MET A 81 -20.12 -13.95 -20.72
N PHE A 82 -20.53 -12.71 -21.00
CA PHE A 82 -21.86 -12.23 -20.66
C PHE A 82 -22.31 -11.16 -21.66
N VAL A 83 -22.30 -11.49 -22.94
CA VAL A 83 -22.72 -10.55 -23.99
C VAL A 83 -24.25 -10.48 -24.01
N LEU A 84 -24.82 -9.27 -23.98
CA LEU A 84 -26.26 -9.07 -24.11
C LEU A 84 -26.57 -8.63 -25.53
N VAL A 85 -27.54 -9.29 -26.15
CA VAL A 85 -27.98 -9.03 -27.51
C VAL A 85 -29.43 -8.59 -27.48
N VAL A 86 -29.68 -7.36 -27.94
CA VAL A 86 -30.98 -6.69 -27.86
C VAL A 86 -31.63 -6.74 -29.23
N ARG A 87 -32.82 -7.34 -29.30
CA ARG A 87 -33.58 -7.50 -30.54
C ARG A 87 -35.01 -7.00 -30.43
N ARG A 88 -35.52 -6.49 -31.55
CA ARG A 88 -36.96 -6.39 -31.79
C ARG A 88 -37.34 -7.45 -32.80
N ASN A 89 -38.16 -8.43 -32.41
CA ASN A 89 -38.43 -9.60 -33.23
C ASN A 89 -37.12 -10.29 -33.69
N ARG A 90 -36.80 -10.26 -34.99
CA ARG A 90 -35.56 -10.78 -35.56
C ARG A 90 -34.47 -9.71 -35.75
N ASP A 91 -34.82 -8.43 -35.63
CA ASP A 91 -33.91 -7.33 -35.94
C ASP A 91 -32.97 -7.04 -34.77
N LEU A 92 -31.67 -7.06 -35.06
CA LEU A 92 -30.62 -6.75 -34.11
C LEU A 92 -30.47 -5.24 -33.92
N LEU A 93 -30.82 -4.74 -32.73
CA LEU A 93 -30.79 -3.31 -32.42
C LEU A 93 -29.64 -2.91 -31.50
N GLY A 94 -29.14 -3.83 -30.68
CA GLY A 94 -28.03 -3.53 -29.77
C GLY A 94 -27.21 -4.74 -29.37
N ILE A 95 -25.92 -4.52 -29.12
CA ILE A 95 -25.01 -5.48 -28.52
C ILE A 95 -24.28 -4.80 -27.37
N ALA A 96 -24.39 -5.36 -26.17
CA ALA A 96 -23.57 -4.98 -25.03
C ALA A 96 -22.51 -6.06 -24.77
N PRO A 97 -21.26 -5.85 -25.22
CA PRO A 97 -20.21 -6.86 -25.11
C PRO A 97 -19.66 -6.90 -23.68
N PHE A 98 -20.39 -7.53 -22.74
CA PHE A 98 -19.94 -7.62 -21.35
C PHE A 98 -19.25 -8.95 -21.01
N CYS A 99 -18.48 -8.91 -19.93
CA CYS A 99 -17.94 -10.07 -19.25
C CYS A 99 -18.10 -9.91 -17.73
N ILE A 100 -18.12 -11.03 -17.02
CA ILE A 100 -18.16 -11.07 -15.57
C ILE A 100 -16.81 -11.54 -15.05
N ARG A 101 -16.13 -10.68 -14.29
CA ARG A 101 -14.85 -10.97 -13.66
C ARG A 101 -15.04 -11.41 -12.22
N SER A 102 -14.52 -12.58 -11.87
CA SER A 102 -14.46 -13.07 -10.50
C SER A 102 -13.11 -12.77 -9.87
N GLU A 103 -13.10 -11.97 -8.81
CA GLU A 103 -11.89 -11.72 -8.03
C GLU A 103 -11.80 -12.69 -6.85
N LEU A 104 -10.64 -13.36 -6.71
CA LEU A 104 -10.32 -14.20 -5.56
C LEU A 104 -9.34 -13.51 -4.59
N PHE A 105 -9.42 -13.89 -3.32
CA PHE A 105 -8.43 -13.59 -2.29
C PHE A 105 -8.20 -14.83 -1.42
N LEU A 106 -6.94 -15.30 -1.34
CA LEU A 106 -6.56 -16.53 -0.62
C LEU A 106 -7.42 -17.77 -0.99
N GLY A 107 -7.81 -17.90 -2.26
CA GLY A 107 -8.66 -18.99 -2.75
C GLY A 107 -10.17 -18.77 -2.57
N PHE A 108 -10.59 -17.73 -1.84
CA PHE A 108 -12.00 -17.40 -1.63
C PHE A 108 -12.48 -16.33 -2.62
N ARG A 109 -13.71 -16.49 -3.13
CA ARG A 109 -14.33 -15.52 -4.05
C ARG A 109 -14.73 -14.25 -3.31
N LEU A 110 -14.10 -13.13 -3.68
CA LEU A 110 -14.28 -11.82 -3.05
C LEU A 110 -15.42 -11.04 -3.68
N ARG A 111 -15.48 -10.98 -5.02
CA ARG A 111 -16.53 -10.28 -5.78
C ARG A 111 -16.62 -10.76 -7.23
N ARG A 112 -17.80 -10.60 -7.83
CA ARG A 112 -18.09 -10.68 -9.27
C ARG A 112 -18.39 -9.29 -9.79
N ARG A 113 -17.68 -8.86 -10.81
CA ARG A 113 -17.82 -7.55 -11.42
C ARG A 113 -18.25 -7.67 -12.86
N LEU A 114 -19.27 -6.91 -13.27
CA LEU A 114 -19.62 -6.76 -14.67
C LEU A 114 -18.74 -5.67 -15.30
N GLU A 115 -18.09 -6.00 -16.43
CA GLU A 115 -17.19 -5.10 -17.18
C GLU A 115 -17.47 -5.19 -18.69
N LEU A 116 -17.03 -4.19 -19.45
CA LEU A 116 -16.98 -4.26 -20.92
C LEU A 116 -15.83 -5.16 -21.37
N MET A 117 -16.10 -6.06 -22.32
CA MET A 117 -15.10 -6.84 -23.04
C MET A 117 -14.16 -5.93 -23.86
N GLY A 118 -12.91 -6.36 -24.03
CA GLY A 118 -11.86 -5.53 -24.62
C GLY A 118 -11.05 -4.74 -23.59
N GLY A 119 -11.49 -4.73 -22.32
CA GLY A 119 -10.88 -3.96 -21.25
C GLY A 119 -9.60 -4.55 -20.66
N GLU A 120 -9.39 -4.32 -19.36
CA GLU A 120 -8.16 -4.76 -18.68
C GLU A 120 -7.97 -6.28 -18.75
N VAL A 121 -6.74 -6.67 -19.04
CA VAL A 121 -6.35 -8.08 -19.15
C VAL A 121 -6.36 -8.73 -17.76
N PRO A 122 -7.01 -9.91 -17.57
CA PRO A 122 -6.98 -10.61 -16.30
C PRO A 122 -5.56 -10.90 -15.78
N GLU A 123 -5.32 -10.53 -14.52
CA GLU A 123 -4.11 -10.83 -13.77
C GLU A 123 -4.05 -12.34 -13.47
N GLY A 124 -3.16 -13.07 -14.13
CA GLY A 124 -2.80 -14.44 -13.79
C GLY A 124 -1.45 -14.52 -13.06
N PRO A 125 -1.08 -15.67 -12.48
CA PRO A 125 0.23 -15.89 -11.82
C PRO A 125 1.44 -15.58 -12.71
N GLN A 126 1.24 -15.57 -14.03
CA GLN A 126 2.26 -15.37 -15.06
C GLN A 126 2.10 -14.03 -15.83
N ALA A 127 1.12 -13.19 -15.51
CA ALA A 127 0.86 -11.95 -16.23
C ALA A 127 1.67 -10.77 -15.66
N PRO A 128 2.75 -10.29 -16.32
CA PRO A 128 3.44 -9.08 -15.88
C PRO A 128 2.50 -7.88 -16.04
N ARG A 129 2.34 -7.06 -14.99
CA ARG A 129 1.66 -5.77 -15.11
C ARG A 129 2.50 -4.84 -15.99
N THR A 130 2.12 -4.73 -17.26
CA THR A 130 2.67 -3.74 -18.19
C THR A 130 2.28 -2.33 -17.72
N ALA A 131 3.04 -1.32 -18.13
CA ALA A 131 2.89 0.05 -17.63
C ALA A 131 1.66 0.80 -18.17
N MET A 132 0.93 0.19 -19.10
CA MET A 132 -0.14 0.77 -19.91
C MET A 132 -1.35 -0.15 -19.80
N GLY A 133 -2.57 0.39 -19.76
CA GLY A 133 -3.80 -0.36 -19.52
C GLY A 133 -4.13 -1.45 -20.56
N GLY A 134 -5.37 -1.95 -20.56
CA GLY A 134 -5.83 -2.97 -21.54
C GLY A 134 -5.65 -2.55 -23.01
N PRO A 135 -5.71 -3.51 -23.96
CA PRO A 135 -5.41 -3.27 -25.38
C PRO A 135 -6.38 -2.30 -26.07
N SER A 136 -7.58 -2.07 -25.52
CA SER A 136 -8.54 -1.12 -26.08
C SER A 136 -8.47 0.26 -25.42
N ASP A 137 -8.43 1.29 -26.25
CA ASP A 137 -8.53 2.69 -25.81
C ASP A 137 -9.97 3.17 -25.65
N TYR A 138 -10.93 2.56 -26.36
CA TYR A 138 -12.35 2.89 -26.27
C TYR A 138 -13.17 1.61 -26.06
N LEU A 139 -14.08 1.61 -25.08
CA LEU A 139 -14.97 0.51 -24.79
C LEU A 139 -16.41 1.01 -24.74
N ASP A 140 -17.30 0.36 -25.48
CA ASP A 140 -18.69 0.81 -25.56
C ASP A 140 -19.61 -0.35 -25.94
N ILE A 141 -20.91 -0.12 -25.81
CA ILE A 141 -21.97 -0.91 -26.44
C ILE A 141 -22.14 -0.48 -27.90
N ILE A 142 -22.77 -1.34 -28.70
CA ILE A 142 -23.09 -1.09 -30.10
C ILE A 142 -24.59 -0.94 -30.19
N VAL A 143 -25.07 0.16 -30.76
CA VAL A 143 -26.51 0.44 -30.88
C VAL A 143 -26.82 0.89 -32.29
N ALA A 144 -27.93 0.38 -32.84
CA ALA A 144 -28.45 0.84 -34.13
C ALA A 144 -28.86 2.32 -34.02
N PRO A 145 -28.51 3.16 -35.02
CA PRO A 145 -28.88 4.57 -34.99
C PRO A 145 -30.38 4.79 -34.78
N GLY A 146 -30.73 5.71 -33.89
CA GLY A 146 -32.13 6.05 -33.56
C GLY A 146 -32.79 5.11 -32.54
N ASN A 147 -32.07 4.13 -31.99
CA ASN A 147 -32.59 3.20 -30.97
C ASN A 147 -31.83 3.32 -29.63
N GLU A 148 -31.04 4.37 -29.45
CA GLU A 148 -30.16 4.58 -28.30
C GLU A 148 -30.92 4.62 -26.98
N HIS A 149 -32.06 5.31 -26.94
CA HIS A 149 -32.86 5.43 -25.73
C HIS A 149 -33.49 4.09 -25.33
N GLU A 150 -34.15 3.42 -26.27
CA GLU A 150 -34.86 2.17 -26.01
C GLU A 150 -33.90 1.04 -25.61
N VAL A 151 -32.79 0.88 -26.33
CA VAL A 151 -31.76 -0.12 -26.00
C VAL A 151 -31.13 0.18 -24.65
N ALA A 152 -30.84 1.44 -24.33
CA ALA A 152 -30.28 1.81 -23.04
C ALA A 152 -31.24 1.52 -21.88
N THR A 153 -32.52 1.83 -22.06
CA THR A 153 -33.57 1.56 -21.06
C THR A 153 -33.72 0.05 -20.82
N SER A 154 -33.87 -0.75 -21.88
CA SER A 154 -33.97 -2.21 -21.74
C SER A 154 -32.73 -2.83 -21.12
N LEU A 155 -31.53 -2.33 -21.40
CA LEU A 155 -30.30 -2.79 -20.74
C LEU A 155 -30.28 -2.44 -19.25
N ALA A 156 -30.69 -1.23 -18.86
CA ALA A 156 -30.75 -0.81 -17.47
C ALA A 156 -31.76 -1.65 -16.68
N GLU A 157 -32.95 -1.88 -17.24
CA GLU A 157 -33.99 -2.74 -16.67
C GLU A 157 -33.51 -4.17 -16.50
N PHE A 158 -32.87 -4.74 -17.54
CA PHE A 158 -32.31 -6.08 -17.46
C PHE A 158 -31.29 -6.22 -16.33
N LEU A 159 -30.40 -5.23 -16.17
CA LEU A 159 -29.40 -5.23 -15.10
C LEU A 159 -30.04 -5.11 -13.71
N ARG A 160 -31.13 -4.34 -13.59
CA ARG A 160 -31.93 -4.20 -12.35
C ARG A 160 -32.61 -5.52 -11.96
N GLU A 161 -33.10 -6.28 -12.94
CA GLU A 161 -33.77 -7.58 -12.71
C GLU A 161 -32.82 -8.73 -12.41
N HIS A 162 -31.52 -8.55 -12.67
CA HIS A 162 -30.49 -9.54 -12.42
C HIS A 162 -29.48 -9.14 -11.32
N PRO A 163 -29.91 -8.58 -10.16
CA PRO A 163 -29.01 -7.97 -9.17
C PRO A 163 -28.13 -9.00 -8.46
N ASN A 164 -28.50 -10.29 -8.52
CA ASN A 164 -27.74 -11.39 -7.94
C ASN A 164 -26.69 -11.98 -8.90
N SER A 165 -26.55 -11.45 -10.12
CA SER A 165 -25.58 -11.93 -11.11
C SER A 165 -24.17 -11.34 -10.92
N PHE A 166 -24.08 -10.16 -10.33
CA PHE A 166 -22.84 -9.41 -10.09
C PHE A 166 -22.93 -8.61 -8.79
N ASP A 167 -21.79 -8.33 -8.17
CA ASP A 167 -21.67 -7.59 -6.92
C ASP A 167 -21.42 -6.08 -7.16
N ASP A 168 -20.76 -5.73 -8.27
CA ASP A 168 -20.59 -4.36 -8.77
C ASP A 168 -20.52 -4.30 -10.31
N ILE A 169 -20.80 -3.13 -10.90
CA ILE A 169 -20.60 -2.88 -12.34
C ILE A 169 -19.57 -1.75 -12.50
N VAL A 170 -18.57 -1.97 -13.36
CA VAL A 170 -17.59 -0.95 -13.72
C VAL A 170 -17.33 -0.97 -15.22
N PHE A 171 -17.64 0.14 -15.89
CA PHE A 171 -17.32 0.35 -17.29
C PHE A 171 -16.17 1.36 -17.39
N ASN A 172 -15.02 0.90 -17.87
CA ASN A 172 -13.82 1.73 -18.05
C ASN A 172 -13.70 2.17 -19.50
N ASN A 173 -12.91 3.23 -19.76
CA ASN A 173 -12.60 3.70 -21.11
C ASN A 173 -13.85 4.00 -21.99
N VAL A 174 -14.94 4.44 -21.36
CA VAL A 174 -16.19 4.76 -22.06
C VAL A 174 -16.02 6.09 -22.79
N PRO A 175 -16.21 6.17 -24.12
CA PRO A 175 -16.09 7.42 -24.88
C PRO A 175 -17.10 8.47 -24.43
N GLU A 176 -16.73 9.75 -24.54
CA GLU A 176 -17.57 10.89 -24.14
C GLU A 176 -18.96 10.94 -24.79
N LYS A 177 -19.07 10.43 -26.03
CA LYS A 177 -20.33 10.39 -26.80
C LYS A 177 -21.09 9.06 -26.67
N SER A 178 -20.67 8.19 -25.75
CA SER A 178 -21.29 6.88 -25.54
C SER A 178 -22.74 7.00 -25.07
N VAL A 179 -23.60 6.09 -25.57
CA VAL A 179 -24.96 5.88 -25.06
C VAL A 179 -24.96 5.56 -23.56
N LEU A 180 -23.88 4.95 -23.05
CA LEU A 180 -23.73 4.63 -21.64
C LEU A 180 -23.64 5.85 -20.73
N LEU A 181 -23.28 7.04 -21.24
CA LEU A 181 -23.15 8.27 -20.45
C LEU A 181 -24.39 9.17 -20.48
N GLY A 182 -25.33 8.91 -21.38
CA GLY A 182 -26.54 9.69 -21.54
C GLY A 182 -27.79 8.88 -21.18
N PRO A 183 -28.47 8.28 -22.17
CA PRO A 183 -29.72 7.53 -21.94
C PRO A 183 -29.60 6.43 -20.89
N PHE A 184 -28.48 5.70 -20.86
CA PHE A 184 -28.30 4.60 -19.92
C PHE A 184 -28.20 5.06 -18.46
N LEU A 185 -27.45 6.13 -18.16
CA LEU A 185 -27.39 6.66 -16.80
C LEU A 185 -28.75 7.19 -16.34
N LYS A 186 -29.51 7.83 -17.24
CA LYS A 186 -30.88 8.28 -16.95
C LYS A 186 -31.80 7.09 -16.64
N ALA A 187 -31.70 6.02 -17.43
CA ALA A 187 -32.47 4.80 -17.20
C ALA A 187 -32.08 4.10 -15.90
N LEU A 188 -30.79 4.09 -15.54
CA LEU A 188 -30.32 3.57 -14.25
C LEU A 188 -30.84 4.39 -13.06
N ASP A 189 -30.88 5.72 -13.20
CA ASP A 189 -31.42 6.61 -12.17
C ASP A 189 -32.93 6.38 -11.97
N ALA A 190 -33.69 6.26 -13.07
CA ALA A 190 -35.10 5.88 -13.03
C ALA A 190 -35.33 4.47 -12.43
N ALA A 191 -34.33 3.60 -12.53
CA ALA A 191 -34.30 2.26 -11.94
C ALA A 191 -33.79 2.22 -10.48
N ASP A 192 -33.57 3.37 -9.83
CA ASP A 192 -33.00 3.52 -8.48
C ASP A 192 -31.61 2.85 -8.32
N MET A 193 -30.83 2.82 -9.39
CA MET A 193 -29.47 2.27 -9.41
C MET A 193 -28.43 3.39 -9.35
N LYS A 194 -27.88 3.63 -8.16
CA LYS A 194 -26.87 4.68 -7.94
C LYS A 194 -25.61 4.46 -8.76
N SER A 195 -25.30 5.42 -9.62
CA SER A 195 -24.10 5.43 -10.46
C SER A 195 -23.16 6.61 -10.11
N SER A 196 -21.89 6.47 -10.44
CA SER A 196 -20.88 7.53 -10.35
C SER A 196 -20.01 7.52 -11.58
N VAL A 197 -19.70 8.70 -12.11
CA VAL A 197 -18.89 8.89 -13.31
C VAL A 197 -17.65 9.70 -12.97
N ARG A 198 -16.49 9.30 -13.51
CA ARG A 198 -15.24 10.07 -13.39
C ARG A 198 -14.49 10.09 -14.71
N ILE A 199 -13.70 11.13 -14.93
CA ILE A 199 -12.77 11.19 -16.05
C ILE A 199 -11.64 10.19 -15.82
N SER A 200 -11.35 9.33 -16.80
CA SER A 200 -10.23 8.38 -16.73
C SER A 200 -9.01 8.88 -17.49
N ASP A 201 -9.20 9.30 -18.75
CA ASP A 201 -8.11 9.68 -19.64
C ASP A 201 -8.54 10.78 -20.62
N VAL A 202 -7.55 11.53 -21.11
CA VAL A 202 -7.68 12.48 -22.22
C VAL A 202 -7.24 11.81 -23.54
N CYS A 203 -7.98 12.07 -24.62
CA CYS A 203 -7.79 11.49 -25.94
C CYS A 203 -7.69 12.61 -26.99
N PRO A 204 -6.48 13.10 -27.31
CA PRO A 204 -6.27 14.15 -28.31
C PRO A 204 -6.58 13.66 -29.73
N ARG A 205 -7.19 14.51 -30.55
CA ARG A 205 -7.59 14.20 -31.93
C ARG A 205 -7.19 15.31 -32.89
N VAL A 206 -6.67 14.95 -34.04
CA VAL A 206 -6.38 15.88 -35.13
C VAL A 206 -7.53 15.76 -36.13
N GLU A 207 -8.25 16.86 -36.34
CA GLU A 207 -9.11 16.98 -37.52
C GLU A 207 -8.20 17.04 -38.75
N VAL A 208 -8.43 16.13 -39.69
CA VAL A 208 -7.54 15.99 -40.83
C VAL A 208 -7.68 17.25 -41.69
N PRO A 209 -6.58 17.96 -41.97
CA PRO A 209 -6.57 19.22 -42.71
C PRO A 209 -6.88 18.98 -44.20
N SER A 210 -7.16 20.05 -44.95
CA SER A 210 -7.29 19.94 -46.42
C SER A 210 -5.95 19.62 -47.09
N SER A 211 -4.83 20.01 -46.48
CA SER A 211 -3.49 19.65 -46.94
C SER A 211 -2.46 19.58 -45.81
N MET A 212 -1.41 18.79 -46.00
CA MET A 212 -0.27 18.79 -45.05
C MET A 212 0.43 20.15 -44.96
N LYS A 213 0.42 20.94 -46.04
CA LYS A 213 0.99 22.29 -46.05
C LYS A 213 0.21 23.21 -45.11
N GLU A 214 -1.11 23.18 -45.18
CA GLU A 214 -2.01 23.92 -44.29
C GLU A 214 -1.74 23.56 -42.83
N PHE A 215 -1.75 22.27 -42.49
CA PHE A 215 -1.53 21.82 -41.12
C PHE A 215 -0.18 22.25 -40.56
N ILE A 216 0.92 22.02 -41.29
CA ILE A 216 2.25 22.44 -40.84
C ILE A 216 2.33 23.96 -40.62
N THR A 217 1.57 24.74 -41.38
CA THR A 217 1.52 26.21 -41.26
C THR A 217 0.66 26.67 -40.09
N GLY A 218 -0.40 25.92 -39.76
CA GLY A 218 -1.26 26.18 -38.60
C GLY A 218 -0.63 25.80 -37.25
N LEU A 219 0.38 24.94 -37.25
CA LEU A 219 1.16 24.61 -36.05
C LEU A 219 2.07 25.77 -35.62
N GLU A 220 2.47 25.77 -34.35
CA GLU A 220 3.54 26.66 -33.89
C GLU A 220 4.80 26.50 -34.76
N ALA A 221 5.41 27.62 -35.14
CA ALA A 221 6.48 27.65 -36.15
C ALA A 221 7.64 26.69 -35.85
N HIS A 222 7.98 26.47 -34.58
CA HIS A 222 9.03 25.55 -34.19
C HIS A 222 8.62 24.06 -34.29
N VAL A 223 7.36 23.74 -34.01
CA VAL A 223 6.74 22.41 -34.17
C VAL A 223 6.62 22.06 -35.65
N GLY A 224 6.07 22.97 -36.45
CA GLY A 224 5.91 22.79 -37.90
C GLY A 224 7.25 22.57 -38.62
N ARG A 225 8.27 23.39 -38.31
CA ARG A 225 9.65 23.18 -38.82
C ARG A 225 10.21 21.82 -38.44
N ARG A 226 9.99 21.40 -37.18
CA ARG A 226 10.47 20.12 -36.65
C ARG A 226 9.81 18.94 -37.38
N MET A 227 8.50 18.95 -37.59
CA MET A 227 7.76 17.90 -38.30
C MET A 227 8.19 17.82 -39.77
N ARG A 228 8.21 18.95 -40.48
CA ARG A 228 8.67 19.02 -41.88
C ARG A 228 10.08 18.45 -42.04
N ARG A 229 11.02 18.88 -41.18
CA ARG A 229 12.40 18.38 -41.19
C ARG A 229 12.47 16.88 -40.92
N SER A 230 11.70 16.36 -39.96
CA SER A 230 11.69 14.93 -39.68
C SER A 230 11.18 14.10 -40.86
N MET A 231 10.13 14.55 -41.55
CA MET A 231 9.64 13.86 -42.76
C MET A 231 10.67 13.91 -43.89
N ASN A 232 11.29 15.08 -44.13
CA ASN A 232 12.29 15.24 -45.19
C ASN A 232 13.55 14.40 -44.96
N ASN A 233 13.87 14.03 -43.72
CA ASN A 233 15.00 13.12 -43.44
C ASN A 233 14.83 11.74 -44.09
N PHE A 234 13.60 11.33 -44.43
CA PHE A 234 13.30 10.00 -45.00
C PHE A 234 12.66 10.09 -46.40
N LYS A 235 12.76 11.25 -47.06
CA LYS A 235 12.33 11.44 -48.46
C LYS A 235 13.55 11.49 -49.38
N GLY A 236 13.51 10.75 -50.49
CA GLY A 236 14.40 10.96 -51.64
C GLY A 236 15.86 10.45 -51.51
N GLN A 237 16.22 9.66 -50.50
CA GLN A 237 17.57 9.08 -50.35
C GLN A 237 17.50 7.56 -50.15
N PRO A 238 18.18 6.72 -50.96
CA PRO A 238 18.17 5.27 -50.79
C PRO A 238 18.66 4.80 -49.41
N SER A 239 19.60 5.56 -48.81
CA SER A 239 20.13 5.29 -47.47
C SER A 239 19.17 5.67 -46.33
N LYS A 240 18.04 6.33 -46.61
CA LYS A 240 17.02 6.73 -45.64
C LYS A 240 15.62 6.54 -46.22
N ALA A 241 15.04 5.38 -45.95
CA ALA A 241 13.79 4.96 -46.56
C ALA A 241 12.63 4.98 -45.56
N ILE A 242 11.44 5.27 -46.06
CA ILE A 242 10.17 4.88 -45.44
C ILE A 242 9.61 3.68 -46.20
N HIS A 243 9.19 2.65 -45.46
CA HIS A 243 8.64 1.43 -46.04
C HIS A 243 7.20 1.23 -45.57
N HIS A 244 6.27 1.06 -46.51
CA HIS A 244 4.89 0.71 -46.23
C HIS A 244 4.77 -0.83 -46.25
N ILE A 245 4.23 -1.40 -45.18
CA ILE A 245 4.06 -2.84 -45.05
C ILE A 245 2.77 -3.26 -45.74
N THR A 246 2.87 -4.09 -46.78
CA THR A 246 1.73 -4.52 -47.59
C THR A 246 1.59 -6.05 -47.66
N THR A 247 2.64 -6.80 -47.33
CA THR A 247 2.60 -8.28 -47.34
C THR A 247 2.72 -8.88 -45.94
N GLN A 248 2.34 -10.15 -45.81
CA GLN A 248 2.38 -10.85 -44.52
C GLN A 248 3.82 -11.09 -44.06
N GLU A 249 4.73 -11.39 -44.98
CA GLU A 249 6.15 -11.58 -44.72
C GLU A 249 6.80 -10.29 -44.21
N GLU A 250 6.45 -9.15 -44.83
CA GLU A 250 6.88 -7.83 -44.38
C GLU A 250 6.31 -7.51 -42.99
N PHE A 251 5.05 -7.85 -42.73
CA PHE A 251 4.42 -7.66 -41.42
C PHE A 251 5.17 -8.42 -40.33
N ASP A 252 5.42 -9.71 -40.50
CA ASP A 252 6.10 -10.53 -39.49
C ASP A 252 7.53 -10.01 -39.21
N SER A 253 8.21 -9.52 -40.25
CA SER A 253 9.53 -8.88 -40.13
C SER A 253 9.46 -7.54 -39.38
N ALA A 254 8.57 -6.64 -39.78
CA ALA A 254 8.42 -5.32 -39.18
C ALA A 254 7.84 -5.38 -37.76
N TYR A 255 6.99 -6.36 -37.46
CA TYR A 255 6.39 -6.55 -36.15
C TYR A 255 7.43 -6.97 -35.10
N ARG A 256 8.36 -7.86 -35.46
CA ARG A 256 9.50 -8.21 -34.59
C ARG A 256 10.32 -6.97 -34.23
N ASP A 257 10.58 -6.10 -35.18
CA ASP A 257 11.33 -4.86 -34.94
C ASP A 257 10.54 -3.83 -34.15
N LEU A 258 9.22 -3.74 -34.38
CA LEU A 258 8.33 -2.91 -33.55
C LEU A 258 8.41 -3.35 -32.08
N ILE A 259 8.35 -4.66 -31.80
CA ILE A 259 8.51 -5.19 -30.43
C ILE A 259 9.87 -4.78 -29.87
N ALA A 260 10.96 -5.03 -30.60
CA ALA A 260 12.31 -4.73 -30.13
C ALA A 260 12.50 -3.23 -29.84
N LEU A 261 12.12 -2.36 -30.77
CA LEU A 261 12.22 -0.90 -30.63
C LEU A 261 11.31 -0.35 -29.53
N HIS A 262 10.10 -0.92 -29.36
CA HIS A 262 9.19 -0.55 -28.29
C HIS A 262 9.75 -0.96 -26.92
N GLN A 263 10.12 -2.23 -26.76
CA GLN A 263 10.68 -2.75 -25.50
C GLN A 263 11.95 -2.00 -25.11
N MET A 264 12.89 -1.76 -26.05
CA MET A 264 14.10 -0.98 -25.78
C MET A 264 13.78 0.40 -25.19
N ARG A 265 12.82 1.12 -25.78
CA ARG A 265 12.40 2.45 -25.31
C ARG A 265 11.79 2.40 -23.91
N TRP A 266 10.90 1.44 -23.65
CA TRP A 266 10.20 1.32 -22.37
C TRP A 266 11.11 0.79 -21.26
N ASN A 267 11.95 -0.20 -21.53
CA ASN A 267 12.93 -0.75 -20.59
C ASN A 267 13.93 0.31 -20.15
N ARG A 268 14.37 1.19 -21.07
CA ARG A 268 15.22 2.35 -20.73
C ARG A 268 14.53 3.37 -19.83
N LEU A 269 13.21 3.51 -19.98
CA LEU A 269 12.36 4.28 -19.08
C LEU A 269 11.96 3.48 -17.83
N GLY A 270 12.53 2.28 -17.65
CA GLY A 270 12.37 1.33 -16.54
C GLY A 270 11.01 0.64 -16.44
N TYR A 271 10.24 0.66 -17.51
CA TYR A 271 8.97 -0.05 -17.62
C TYR A 271 9.15 -1.32 -18.45
N LEU A 272 8.43 -2.39 -18.12
CA LEU A 272 8.47 -3.66 -18.87
C LEU A 272 8.00 -3.54 -20.34
N GLY A 273 7.34 -2.43 -20.71
CA GLY A 273 6.68 -2.26 -22.00
C GLY A 273 5.43 -3.13 -22.16
N LEU A 274 4.61 -2.85 -23.18
CA LEU A 274 3.37 -3.59 -23.45
C LEU A 274 3.66 -5.01 -23.93
N PHE A 275 4.74 -5.19 -24.70
CA PHE A 275 5.14 -6.47 -25.23
C PHE A 275 5.94 -7.30 -24.21
N ALA A 276 5.87 -7.06 -22.91
CA ALA A 276 6.35 -8.05 -21.93
C ALA A 276 5.34 -9.19 -21.70
N ASP A 277 4.06 -8.99 -22.05
CA ASP A 277 3.03 -10.02 -21.96
C ASP A 277 2.94 -10.78 -23.29
N ASP A 278 3.26 -12.08 -23.27
CA ASP A 278 3.21 -12.93 -24.47
C ASP A 278 1.79 -13.06 -25.04
N ARG A 279 0.75 -12.96 -24.19
CA ARG A 279 -0.65 -12.94 -24.66
C ARG A 279 -0.93 -11.68 -25.47
N PHE A 280 -0.40 -10.53 -25.03
CA PHE A 280 -0.52 -9.27 -25.78
C PHE A 280 0.25 -9.34 -27.10
N ARG A 281 1.45 -9.95 -27.11
CA ARG A 281 2.21 -10.18 -28.35
C ARG A 281 1.42 -11.02 -29.35
N ALA A 282 0.82 -12.12 -28.89
CA ALA A 282 0.05 -13.02 -29.73
C ALA A 282 -1.24 -12.36 -30.24
N PHE A 283 -1.97 -11.66 -29.36
CA PHE A 283 -3.16 -10.89 -29.70
C PHE A 283 -2.87 -9.85 -30.78
N GLN A 284 -1.86 -9.00 -30.57
CA GLN A 284 -1.53 -7.93 -31.51
C GLN A 284 -1.08 -8.50 -32.86
N ALA A 285 -0.28 -9.58 -32.86
CA ALA A 285 0.16 -10.22 -34.09
C ALA A 285 -1.03 -10.72 -34.93
N GLU A 286 -2.01 -11.36 -34.29
CA GLU A 286 -3.19 -11.88 -34.98
C GLU A 286 -4.10 -10.75 -35.47
N VAL A 287 -4.32 -9.70 -34.66
CA VAL A 287 -5.04 -8.48 -35.08
C VAL A 287 -4.35 -7.82 -36.26
N GLY A 288 -3.03 -7.64 -36.21
CA GLY A 288 -2.26 -6.98 -37.25
C GLY A 288 -2.30 -7.73 -38.59
N ARG A 289 -2.13 -9.06 -38.59
CA ARG A 289 -2.29 -9.87 -39.82
C ARG A 289 -3.71 -9.82 -40.38
N LEU A 290 -4.71 -9.87 -39.50
CA LEU A 290 -6.11 -9.80 -39.91
C LEU A 290 -6.45 -8.43 -40.51
N PHE A 291 -5.99 -7.35 -39.88
CA PHE A 291 -6.23 -6.00 -40.37
C PHE A 291 -5.42 -5.68 -41.62
N LEU A 292 -4.25 -6.29 -41.80
CA LEU A 292 -3.54 -6.23 -43.08
C LEU A 292 -4.41 -6.82 -44.20
N LYS A 293 -4.97 -8.01 -43.99
CA LYS A 293 -5.86 -8.66 -44.98
C LYS A 293 -7.13 -7.87 -45.29
N ARG A 294 -7.67 -7.14 -44.30
CA ARG A 294 -8.84 -6.28 -44.47
C ARG A 294 -8.53 -4.89 -45.05
N GLY A 295 -7.26 -4.54 -45.23
CA GLY A 295 -6.86 -3.18 -45.59
C GLY A 295 -7.10 -2.16 -44.47
N TRP A 296 -7.22 -2.61 -43.22
CA TRP A 296 -7.43 -1.79 -42.03
C TRP A 296 -6.13 -1.49 -41.28
N LEU A 297 -5.00 -2.04 -41.70
CA LEU A 297 -3.71 -1.82 -41.05
C LEU A 297 -2.96 -0.65 -41.70
N TRP A 298 -2.60 0.35 -40.90
CA TRP A 298 -1.59 1.33 -41.29
C TRP A 298 -0.27 0.94 -40.59
N PHE A 299 0.71 0.43 -41.32
CA PHE A 299 1.99 0.06 -40.71
C PHE A 299 3.15 0.52 -41.59
N LYS A 300 3.94 1.46 -41.07
CA LYS A 300 5.15 1.95 -41.75
C LYS A 300 6.37 1.87 -40.86
N THR A 301 7.51 1.65 -41.48
CA THR A 301 8.82 1.67 -40.83
C THR A 301 9.75 2.70 -41.48
N THR A 302 10.70 3.19 -40.70
CA THR A 302 11.78 4.06 -41.19
C THR A 302 13.11 3.35 -41.02
N SER A 303 13.91 3.35 -42.08
CA SER A 303 15.25 2.74 -42.09
C SER A 303 16.32 3.79 -42.35
N MET A 304 17.49 3.62 -41.75
CA MET A 304 18.70 4.39 -42.08
C MET A 304 19.89 3.44 -42.23
N ALA A 305 20.62 3.56 -43.34
CA ALA A 305 21.73 2.67 -43.73
C ALA A 305 21.34 1.17 -43.67
N GLY A 306 20.15 0.83 -44.15
CA GLY A 306 19.64 -0.56 -44.14
C GLY A 306 19.07 -1.04 -42.80
N VAL A 307 19.21 -0.27 -41.71
CA VAL A 307 18.72 -0.65 -40.38
C VAL A 307 17.38 0.03 -40.09
N ARG A 308 16.35 -0.76 -39.70
CA ARG A 308 15.06 -0.21 -39.23
C ARG A 308 15.22 0.44 -37.85
N ILE A 309 14.99 1.75 -37.80
CA ILE A 309 15.16 2.59 -36.60
C ILE A 309 13.83 3.14 -36.05
N GLY A 310 12.72 2.87 -36.75
CA GLY A 310 11.39 3.30 -36.34
C GLY A 310 10.31 2.43 -36.97
N ALA A 311 9.26 2.18 -36.21
CA ALA A 311 8.09 1.43 -36.59
C ALA A 311 6.87 2.06 -35.91
N ARG A 312 5.81 2.31 -36.68
CA ARG A 312 4.54 2.84 -36.16
C ARG A 312 3.40 2.09 -36.82
N MET A 313 2.56 1.51 -35.98
CA MET A 313 1.42 0.71 -36.36
C MET A 313 0.15 1.40 -35.84
N GLY A 314 -0.81 1.57 -36.72
CA GLY A 314 -2.11 2.15 -36.47
C GLY A 314 -3.20 1.43 -37.26
N PHE A 315 -4.44 1.86 -37.06
CA PHE A 315 -5.61 1.22 -37.69
C PHE A 315 -6.39 2.24 -38.50
N MET A 316 -6.91 1.81 -39.65
CA MET A 316 -7.80 2.56 -40.53
C MET A 316 -9.17 1.92 -40.43
N PHE A 317 -10.17 2.66 -39.94
CA PHE A 317 -11.51 2.13 -39.76
C PHE A 317 -12.54 3.27 -39.81
N LYS A 318 -13.52 3.12 -40.71
CA LYS A 318 -14.50 4.16 -41.06
C LYS A 318 -13.80 5.46 -41.46
N ASP A 319 -14.24 6.59 -40.93
CA ASP A 319 -13.71 7.93 -41.21
C ASP A 319 -12.48 8.29 -40.35
N ARG A 320 -11.84 7.31 -39.70
CA ARG A 320 -10.77 7.55 -38.71
C ARG A 320 -9.52 6.69 -38.92
N MET A 321 -8.39 7.30 -38.59
CA MET A 321 -7.11 6.62 -38.39
C MET A 321 -6.72 6.67 -36.91
N TYR A 322 -6.26 5.54 -36.34
CA TYR A 322 -5.92 5.40 -34.92
C TYR A 322 -4.41 5.18 -34.74
N ASP A 323 -3.72 6.06 -34.03
CA ASP A 323 -2.28 5.97 -33.74
C ASP A 323 -1.98 4.98 -32.61
N TYR A 324 -2.07 3.68 -32.91
CA TYR A 324 -2.10 2.62 -31.90
C TYR A 324 -0.79 2.40 -31.13
N ILE A 325 0.29 2.04 -31.81
CA ILE A 325 1.55 1.70 -31.14
C ILE A 325 2.76 2.05 -31.97
N SER A 326 3.81 2.52 -31.30
CA SER A 326 5.09 2.87 -31.94
C SER A 326 6.29 2.36 -31.16
N GLY A 327 7.37 2.12 -31.88
CA GLY A 327 8.70 1.81 -31.38
C GLY A 327 9.73 2.53 -32.24
N PHE A 328 10.75 3.13 -31.63
CA PHE A 328 11.83 3.77 -32.37
C PHE A 328 13.10 3.88 -31.54
N ASP A 329 14.25 3.99 -32.21
CA ASP A 329 15.53 4.19 -31.57
C ASP A 329 15.75 5.67 -31.22
N ASP A 330 15.81 5.96 -29.93
CA ASP A 330 16.04 7.29 -29.37
C ASP A 330 17.50 7.55 -28.99
N ARG A 331 18.43 6.66 -29.40
CA ARG A 331 19.86 6.81 -29.17
C ARG A 331 20.51 7.65 -30.26
N PHE A 332 21.58 8.34 -29.89
CA PHE A 332 22.43 9.03 -30.86
C PHE A 332 23.17 7.98 -31.74
N PRO A 333 23.32 8.19 -33.05
CA PRO A 333 22.94 9.38 -33.84
C PRO A 333 21.49 9.38 -34.34
N TRP A 334 20.78 8.24 -34.26
CA TRP A 334 19.43 8.03 -34.82
C TRP A 334 18.39 9.02 -34.28
N ALA A 335 18.49 9.42 -33.02
CA ALA A 335 17.61 10.40 -32.38
C ALA A 335 17.51 11.74 -33.14
N LYS A 336 18.58 12.16 -33.84
CA LYS A 336 18.60 13.41 -34.62
C LYS A 336 17.63 13.39 -35.80
N THR A 337 17.32 12.22 -36.35
CA THR A 337 16.39 12.10 -37.50
C THR A 337 14.93 12.10 -37.08
N ARG A 338 14.64 11.86 -35.79
CA ARG A 338 13.29 11.83 -35.18
C ARG A 338 12.34 10.86 -35.90
N PRO A 339 12.68 9.57 -36.00
CA PRO A 339 11.90 8.57 -36.74
C PRO A 339 10.44 8.49 -36.30
N GLY A 340 10.16 8.55 -34.99
CA GLY A 340 8.79 8.50 -34.47
C GLY A 340 7.90 9.68 -34.88
N LEU A 341 8.47 10.89 -34.98
CA LEU A 341 7.75 12.08 -35.45
C LEU A 341 7.58 12.08 -36.97
N ALA A 342 8.59 11.60 -37.71
CA ALA A 342 8.50 11.42 -39.15
C ALA A 342 7.33 10.49 -39.50
N LEU A 343 7.25 9.32 -38.87
CA LEU A 343 6.18 8.35 -39.08
C LEU A 343 4.79 8.93 -38.76
N LEU A 344 4.66 9.73 -37.69
CA LEU A 344 3.40 10.40 -37.38
C LEU A 344 3.02 11.44 -38.45
N GLY A 345 3.99 12.20 -38.95
CA GLY A 345 3.78 13.13 -40.06
C GLY A 345 3.35 12.42 -41.34
N PHE A 346 3.93 11.25 -41.65
CA PHE A 346 3.49 10.43 -42.78
C PHE A 346 2.10 9.83 -42.59
N MET A 347 1.74 9.44 -41.36
CA MET A 347 0.39 8.97 -41.06
C MET A 347 -0.66 10.05 -41.32
N LEU A 348 -0.38 11.30 -40.92
CA LEU A 348 -1.27 12.43 -41.21
C LEU A 348 -1.30 12.76 -42.71
N ASP A 349 -0.17 12.68 -43.40
CA ASP A 349 -0.07 12.88 -44.85
C ASP A 349 -0.88 11.83 -45.64
N ASP A 350 -0.88 10.58 -45.18
CA ASP A 350 -1.75 9.53 -45.71
C ASP A 350 -3.21 9.79 -45.36
N ALA A 351 -3.52 10.25 -44.14
CA ALA A 351 -4.88 10.58 -43.73
C ALA A 351 -5.50 11.64 -44.66
N VAL A 352 -4.71 12.69 -44.98
CA VAL A 352 -5.08 13.74 -45.93
C VAL A 352 -5.31 13.16 -47.33
N ARG A 353 -4.36 12.38 -47.85
CA ARG A 353 -4.46 11.79 -49.19
C ARG A 353 -5.65 10.84 -49.35
N SER A 354 -5.99 10.11 -48.29
CA SER A 354 -7.05 9.12 -48.28
C SER A 354 -8.40 9.67 -47.81
N GLY A 355 -8.49 10.98 -47.52
CA GLY A 355 -9.76 11.63 -47.16
C GLY A 355 -10.34 11.20 -45.81
N PHE A 356 -9.51 10.74 -44.87
CA PHE A 356 -9.97 10.47 -43.50
C PHE A 356 -10.36 11.79 -42.83
N ARG A 357 -11.32 11.75 -41.89
CA ARG A 357 -11.78 12.96 -41.18
C ARG A 357 -11.01 13.20 -39.89
N ILE A 358 -10.65 12.13 -39.18
CA ILE A 358 -9.99 12.20 -37.87
C ILE A 358 -8.73 11.32 -37.85
N LEU A 359 -7.62 11.89 -37.38
CA LEU A 359 -6.49 11.14 -36.85
C LEU A 359 -6.57 11.15 -35.31
N ASP A 360 -6.94 10.01 -34.73
CA ASP A 360 -7.10 9.82 -33.29
C ASP A 360 -5.75 9.40 -32.66
N LEU A 361 -5.21 10.24 -31.78
CA LEU A 361 -3.92 9.99 -31.12
C LEU A 361 -4.06 9.10 -29.88
N LEU A 362 -5.28 8.58 -29.64
CA LEU A 362 -5.65 7.70 -28.55
C LEU A 362 -5.40 8.30 -27.16
N ARG A 363 -5.68 7.52 -26.12
CA ARG A 363 -5.58 8.00 -24.74
C ARG A 363 -4.13 8.33 -24.36
N GLY A 364 -3.96 9.32 -23.49
CA GLY A 364 -2.67 9.65 -22.88
C GLY A 364 -2.37 11.15 -22.88
N GLY A 365 -1.69 11.58 -21.82
CA GLY A 365 -1.31 12.97 -21.57
C GLY A 365 0.09 13.33 -22.08
N GLU A 366 0.58 12.71 -23.16
CA GLU A 366 1.90 13.02 -23.69
C GLU A 366 1.92 14.42 -24.34
N GLY A 367 2.82 15.30 -23.88
CA GLY A 367 2.90 16.69 -24.33
C GLY A 367 2.97 16.90 -25.85
N TYR A 368 3.61 15.99 -26.60
CA TYR A 368 3.70 16.11 -28.06
C TYR A 368 2.34 16.03 -28.77
N LYS A 369 1.34 15.35 -28.18
CA LYS A 369 -0.01 15.26 -28.77
C LYS A 369 -0.68 16.64 -28.75
N PHE A 370 -0.48 17.40 -27.67
CA PHE A 370 -1.03 18.74 -27.50
C PHE A 370 -0.28 19.81 -28.30
N GLU A 371 0.97 19.53 -28.71
CA GLU A 371 1.66 20.35 -29.71
C GLU A 371 1.02 20.25 -31.11
N LEU A 372 0.22 19.20 -31.38
CA LEU A 372 -0.40 18.94 -32.68
C LEU A 372 -1.88 19.32 -32.75
N THR A 373 -2.58 19.38 -31.61
CA THR A 373 -4.00 19.67 -31.56
C THR A 373 -4.44 20.16 -30.19
N SER A 374 -5.40 21.07 -30.17
CA SER A 374 -6.18 21.45 -28.98
C SER A 374 -7.52 20.72 -28.89
N ASN A 375 -7.92 19.97 -29.93
CA ASN A 375 -9.15 19.19 -29.94
C ASN A 375 -8.94 17.89 -29.13
N VAL A 376 -9.66 17.78 -28.02
CA VAL A 376 -9.54 16.67 -27.06
C VAL A 376 -10.91 16.11 -26.74
N CYS A 377 -10.99 14.80 -26.60
CA CYS A 377 -12.14 14.12 -26.01
C CYS A 377 -11.70 13.38 -24.75
N TYR A 378 -12.66 12.96 -23.94
CA TYR A 378 -12.36 12.30 -22.69
C TYR A 378 -13.02 10.95 -22.54
N ASN A 379 -12.25 9.99 -22.05
CA ASN A 379 -12.80 8.74 -21.58
C ASN A 379 -13.33 8.88 -20.15
N ARG A 380 -14.37 8.11 -19.85
CA ARG A 380 -15.01 8.05 -18.54
C ARG A 380 -14.94 6.64 -17.96
N THR A 381 -14.89 6.58 -16.64
CA THR A 381 -15.22 5.37 -15.87
C THR A 381 -16.60 5.56 -15.25
N ILE A 382 -17.51 4.64 -15.53
CA ILE A 382 -18.82 4.53 -14.88
C ILE A 382 -18.73 3.42 -13.82
N SER A 383 -19.20 3.69 -12.62
CA SER A 383 -19.31 2.70 -11.54
C SER A 383 -20.71 2.70 -10.97
N ILE A 384 -21.35 1.54 -10.90
CA ILE A 384 -22.74 1.38 -10.43
C ILE A 384 -22.74 0.47 -9.22
N LYS A 385 -23.49 0.86 -8.18
CA LYS A 385 -23.62 0.11 -6.93
C LYS A 385 -25.08 -0.25 -6.68
N PHE A 386 -25.31 -1.50 -6.30
CA PHE A 386 -26.64 -1.98 -5.87
C PHE A 386 -26.89 -1.64 -4.40
N SER A 387 -28.13 -1.27 -4.08
CA SER A 387 -28.60 -0.88 -2.74
C SER A 387 -28.79 -2.04 -1.75
N ASN A 388 -28.59 -3.30 -2.16
CA ASN A 388 -28.87 -4.47 -1.30
C ASN A 388 -27.94 -4.64 -0.08
N HIS A 389 -28.52 -5.00 1.08
CA HIS A 389 -27.82 -5.13 2.37
C HIS A 389 -26.67 -6.15 2.41
N ARG A 390 -26.70 -7.21 1.58
CA ARG A 390 -25.62 -8.23 1.50
C ARG A 390 -24.38 -7.72 0.76
N SER A 391 -24.53 -6.92 -0.30
CA SER A 391 -23.41 -6.36 -1.06
C SER A 391 -22.68 -5.26 -0.27
N HIS A 392 -23.36 -4.50 0.61
CA HIS A 392 -22.70 -3.49 1.45
C HIS A 392 -21.71 -4.07 2.48
N ARG A 393 -22.03 -5.21 3.12
CA ARG A 393 -21.14 -5.88 4.09
C ARG A 393 -19.94 -6.54 3.40
N LEU A 394 -20.19 -7.26 2.30
CA LEU A 394 -19.13 -7.86 1.47
C LEU A 394 -18.27 -6.80 0.77
N ALA A 395 -18.84 -5.69 0.29
CA ALA A 395 -18.10 -4.60 -0.33
C ALA A 395 -17.21 -3.83 0.66
N ARG A 396 -17.62 -3.67 1.93
CA ARG A 396 -16.74 -3.10 2.98
C ARG A 396 -15.56 -4.02 3.28
N MET A 397 -15.81 -5.33 3.42
CA MET A 397 -14.74 -6.33 3.58
C MET A 397 -13.83 -6.39 2.34
N ALA A 398 -14.41 -6.39 1.15
CA ALA A 398 -13.69 -6.38 -0.13
C ALA A 398 -12.92 -5.08 -0.35
N GLN A 399 -13.39 -3.92 0.13
CA GLN A 399 -12.63 -2.66 0.08
C GLN A 399 -11.40 -2.68 0.99
N VAL A 400 -11.51 -3.25 2.19
CA VAL A 400 -10.38 -3.42 3.11
C VAL A 400 -9.37 -4.43 2.54
N VAL A 401 -9.85 -5.56 1.99
CA VAL A 401 -9.01 -6.57 1.31
C VAL A 401 -8.41 -6.02 0.01
N ALA A 402 -9.14 -5.23 -0.77
CA ALA A 402 -8.65 -4.61 -2.00
C ALA A 402 -7.58 -3.55 -1.73
N ARG A 403 -7.68 -2.77 -0.63
CA ARG A 403 -6.62 -1.86 -0.18
C ARG A 403 -5.36 -2.63 0.24
N SER A 404 -5.51 -3.75 0.94
CA SER A 404 -4.39 -4.64 1.28
C SER A 404 -3.78 -5.30 0.04
N ARG A 405 -4.61 -5.67 -0.94
CA ARG A 405 -4.19 -6.18 -2.25
C ARG A 405 -3.49 -5.12 -3.08
N GLU A 406 -3.89 -3.86 -3.05
CA GLU A 406 -3.20 -2.73 -3.70
C GLU A 406 -1.76 -2.59 -3.21
N VAL A 407 -1.55 -2.74 -1.90
CA VAL A 407 -0.22 -2.71 -1.27
C VAL A 407 0.61 -3.94 -1.65
N PHE A 408 0.02 -5.14 -1.59
CA PHE A 408 0.69 -6.38 -2.00
C PHE A 408 1.00 -6.40 -3.52
N ARG A 409 0.09 -5.88 -4.35
CA ARG A 409 0.26 -5.68 -5.80
C ARG A 409 1.39 -4.70 -6.11
N ARG A 410 1.55 -3.62 -5.33
CA ARG A 410 2.69 -2.70 -5.46
C ARG A 410 4.01 -3.42 -5.18
N ILE A 411 4.05 -4.25 -4.13
CA ILE A 411 5.24 -5.02 -3.76
C ILE A 411 5.59 -6.07 -4.82
N GLN A 412 4.60 -6.83 -5.33
CA GLN A 412 4.80 -7.80 -6.41
C GLN A 412 5.23 -7.12 -7.72
N LYS A 413 4.67 -5.95 -8.05
CA LYS A 413 5.05 -5.16 -9.23
C LYS A 413 6.52 -4.75 -9.18
N GLU A 414 6.98 -4.22 -8.05
CA GLU A 414 8.39 -3.87 -7.89
C GLU A 414 9.29 -5.12 -7.94
N ALA A 415 8.85 -6.26 -7.38
CA ALA A 415 9.60 -7.52 -7.44
C ALA A 415 9.74 -8.09 -8.87
N ILE A 416 8.71 -7.97 -9.73
CA ILE A 416 8.76 -8.40 -11.13
C ILE A 416 9.67 -7.48 -11.96
N ILE A 417 9.56 -6.17 -11.75
CA ILE A 417 10.44 -5.18 -12.42
C ILE A 417 11.91 -5.45 -12.06
N ILE A 418 12.20 -5.73 -10.79
CA ILE A 418 13.53 -6.10 -10.31
C ILE A 418 14.01 -7.43 -10.93
N ARG A 419 13.18 -8.47 -10.94
CA ARG A 419 13.51 -9.77 -11.57
C ARG A 419 13.78 -9.65 -13.07
N PHE A 420 13.03 -8.80 -13.78
CA PHE A 420 13.23 -8.55 -15.20
C PHE A 420 14.53 -7.79 -15.47
N HIS A 421 14.81 -6.71 -14.71
CA HIS A 421 16.08 -5.99 -14.83
C HIS A 421 17.30 -6.89 -14.49
N LEU A 422 17.12 -7.83 -13.55
CA LEU A 422 18.13 -8.85 -13.23
C LEU A 422 18.34 -9.85 -14.38
N ALA A 423 17.28 -10.22 -15.11
CA ALA A 423 17.36 -11.13 -16.24
C ALA A 423 17.95 -10.47 -17.51
N GLU A 424 17.64 -9.19 -17.76
CA GLU A 424 18.08 -8.45 -18.96
C GLU A 424 19.50 -7.90 -18.84
N HIS A 425 19.93 -7.50 -17.64
CA HIS A 425 21.22 -6.84 -17.42
C HIS A 425 22.19 -7.64 -16.55
N GLY A 426 21.79 -8.80 -16.01
CA GLY A 426 22.59 -9.57 -15.05
C GLY A 426 22.63 -8.96 -13.65
N MET A 427 23.31 -9.63 -12.72
CA MET A 427 23.22 -9.34 -11.28
C MET A 427 23.85 -8.00 -10.85
N MET A 428 24.83 -7.47 -11.61
CA MET A 428 25.64 -6.30 -11.23
C MET A 428 25.09 -4.93 -11.70
N PRO A 429 24.36 -4.79 -12.84
CA PRO A 429 23.79 -3.49 -13.26
C PRO A 429 22.32 -3.25 -12.88
N ALA A 430 21.61 -4.23 -12.32
CA ALA A 430 20.15 -4.14 -12.14
C ALA A 430 19.69 -3.06 -11.15
N LEU A 431 20.42 -2.85 -10.04
CA LEU A 431 20.02 -1.93 -8.97
C LEU A 431 20.22 -0.44 -9.32
N PRO A 432 21.35 0.00 -9.91
CA PRO A 432 21.51 1.38 -10.38
C PRO A 432 20.50 1.77 -11.47
N THR A 433 20.20 0.84 -12.39
CA THR A 433 19.23 1.05 -13.47
C THR A 433 17.81 1.18 -12.94
N TYR A 434 17.43 0.34 -11.97
CA TYR A 434 16.16 0.44 -11.24
C TYR A 434 16.03 1.73 -10.39
N LEU A 435 17.13 2.23 -9.80
CA LEU A 435 17.13 3.50 -9.06
C LEU A 435 17.04 4.72 -10.01
N MET A 436 17.66 4.67 -11.19
CA MET A 436 17.45 5.67 -12.25
C MET A 436 16.00 5.68 -12.76
N PHE A 437 15.37 4.51 -12.89
CA PHE A 437 13.95 4.36 -13.20
C PHE A 437 13.02 5.05 -12.18
N LEU A 438 13.27 4.88 -10.88
CA LEU A 438 12.49 5.56 -9.84
C LEU A 438 12.61 7.10 -9.93
N LYS A 439 13.79 7.61 -10.30
CA LYS A 439 14.02 9.06 -10.53
C LYS A 439 13.24 9.58 -11.76
N SER A 440 13.24 8.88 -12.89
CA SER A 440 12.57 9.33 -14.12
C SER A 440 11.03 9.27 -14.02
N ARG A 441 10.50 8.30 -13.27
CA ARG A 441 9.06 8.13 -12.98
C ARG A 441 8.49 9.24 -12.08
N VAL A 442 9.28 9.76 -11.15
CA VAL A 442 8.90 10.92 -10.32
C VAL A 442 8.95 12.22 -11.12
N PHE A 443 9.94 12.38 -12.00
CA PHE A 443 10.08 13.57 -12.86
C PHE A 443 8.89 13.76 -13.82
N ARG A 444 8.44 12.71 -14.53
CA ARG A 444 7.29 12.84 -15.47
C ARG A 444 5.95 13.12 -14.80
N LYS A 445 5.75 12.65 -13.56
CA LYS A 445 4.54 12.97 -12.78
C LYS A 445 4.50 14.44 -12.34
N GLN A 446 5.64 15.11 -12.26
CA GLN A 446 5.71 16.53 -11.94
C GLN A 446 5.53 17.42 -13.17
N THR A 447 5.97 16.99 -14.36
CA THR A 447 5.79 17.75 -15.62
C THR A 447 4.33 17.84 -16.05
N ILE A 448 3.56 16.73 -15.93
CA ILE A 448 2.13 16.69 -16.33
C ILE A 448 1.23 17.55 -15.42
N VAL A 449 1.66 17.83 -14.19
CA VAL A 449 0.90 18.66 -13.22
C VAL A 449 1.29 20.14 -13.31
N GLN A 450 2.40 20.49 -13.98
CA GLN A 450 2.88 21.88 -14.08
C GLN A 450 2.51 22.59 -15.38
N GLU A 451 2.17 21.90 -16.46
CA GLU A 451 1.80 22.54 -17.73
C GLU A 451 0.35 23.08 -17.78
N SER A 452 -0.49 22.79 -16.77
CA SER A 452 -1.84 23.35 -16.69
C SER A 452 -1.91 24.78 -16.13
N ASP A 453 -0.81 25.35 -15.66
CA ASP A 453 -0.77 26.71 -15.11
C ASP A 453 0.39 27.56 -15.68
N SER A 454 0.00 28.52 -16.52
CA SER A 454 0.66 29.80 -16.85
C SER A 454 1.78 29.89 -17.91
N LYS A 455 1.56 30.86 -18.81
CA LYS A 455 2.52 31.48 -19.74
C LYS A 455 3.67 32.20 -19.00
N VAL A 456 4.74 32.46 -19.75
CA VAL A 456 5.86 33.42 -19.51
C VAL A 456 7.15 32.83 -18.88
N SER A 457 8.04 32.33 -19.75
CA SER A 457 9.37 32.93 -20.06
C SER A 457 10.40 31.86 -20.43
N ARG A 458 10.99 32.04 -21.61
CA ARG A 458 12.11 31.27 -22.15
C ARG A 458 13.41 31.75 -21.51
N THR A 459 14.17 30.84 -20.89
CA THR A 459 15.64 30.87 -20.97
C THR A 459 16.20 29.45 -20.92
N VAL A 460 16.83 29.05 -22.02
CA VAL A 460 17.65 27.85 -22.14
C VAL A 460 18.95 28.08 -21.36
N ILE A 461 19.32 27.18 -20.44
CA ILE A 461 20.70 27.07 -19.95
C ILE A 461 21.13 25.60 -20.02
N SER A 462 22.19 25.40 -20.81
CA SER A 462 22.88 24.13 -21.02
C SER A 462 23.63 23.68 -19.77
N ALA A 463 23.12 22.64 -19.08
CA ALA A 463 23.90 21.95 -18.07
C ALA A 463 24.69 20.80 -18.71
N ARG A 464 25.98 21.02 -18.97
CA ARG A 464 26.96 19.97 -19.27
C ARG A 464 26.88 18.88 -18.20
N LEU A 465 26.71 17.63 -18.63
CA LEU A 465 26.85 16.44 -17.77
C LEU A 465 28.25 16.47 -17.14
N ARG A 466 28.34 16.67 -15.82
CA ARG A 466 29.57 16.40 -15.06
C ARG A 466 29.72 14.88 -14.88
N PRO A 467 30.95 14.34 -14.96
CA PRO A 467 31.20 12.93 -14.69
C PRO A 467 30.81 12.57 -13.26
N ILE A 468 30.43 11.32 -13.06
CA ILE A 468 30.09 10.75 -11.76
C ILE A 468 31.26 11.02 -10.81
N PRO A 469 31.06 11.74 -9.68
CA PRO A 469 32.13 11.97 -8.73
C PRO A 469 32.66 10.64 -8.18
N THR A 470 33.98 10.50 -8.10
CA THR A 470 34.69 9.29 -7.65
C THR A 470 34.28 8.82 -6.24
N TRP A 471 33.72 9.71 -5.40
CA TRP A 471 33.14 9.33 -4.10
C TRP A 471 31.91 8.41 -4.21
N LEU A 472 31.20 8.38 -5.35
CA LEU A 472 30.04 7.47 -5.57
C LEU A 472 30.47 6.03 -5.84
N THR A 473 31.65 5.84 -6.45
CA THR A 473 32.28 4.53 -6.67
C THR A 473 33.03 4.03 -5.44
N GLU A 474 33.59 4.93 -4.61
CA GLU A 474 34.21 4.56 -3.33
C GLU A 474 33.16 4.29 -2.23
N ASN A 475 32.02 5.00 -2.23
CA ASN A 475 30.92 4.68 -1.31
C ASN A 475 30.20 3.37 -1.65
N ALA A 476 30.28 2.87 -2.89
CA ALA A 476 29.77 1.53 -3.21
C ALA A 476 30.54 0.41 -2.47
N ARG A 477 31.79 0.67 -2.02
CA ARG A 477 32.55 -0.21 -1.13
C ARG A 477 32.33 0.08 0.37
N SER A 478 31.93 1.31 0.76
CA SER A 478 31.66 1.69 2.16
C SER A 478 30.20 1.49 2.61
N VAL A 479 29.26 1.27 1.68
CA VAL A 479 27.84 0.99 1.96
C VAL A 479 27.64 -0.36 2.68
N GLY A 480 28.64 -1.23 2.69
CA GLY A 480 28.65 -2.47 3.46
C GLY A 480 28.85 -2.32 4.98
N HIS A 481 29.13 -1.11 5.49
CA HIS A 481 29.63 -0.94 6.88
C HIS A 481 28.77 -0.08 7.84
N LYS A 482 27.60 0.48 7.46
CA LYS A 482 26.86 1.44 8.34
C LYS A 482 25.33 1.33 8.34
N ILE A 483 24.74 0.13 8.46
CA ILE A 483 23.27 0.02 8.59
C ILE A 483 22.86 -0.98 9.68
N LEU A 484 22.59 -0.51 10.92
CA LEU A 484 21.41 -0.93 11.72
C LEU A 484 21.31 -0.38 13.18
N ARG A 485 20.62 0.76 13.34
CA ARG A 485 19.85 1.13 14.57
C ARG A 485 18.54 1.85 14.22
N GLY A 486 17.44 1.41 14.85
CA GLY A 486 16.14 2.09 14.96
C GLY A 486 15.31 2.16 13.67
N SER A 487 14.18 1.46 13.59
CA SER A 487 13.33 1.44 12.38
C SER A 487 12.64 2.77 12.06
N GLU A 488 12.50 3.70 13.02
CA GLU A 488 12.13 5.10 12.72
C GLU A 488 13.35 5.94 12.32
N GLY A 489 14.54 5.66 12.85
CA GLY A 489 15.80 6.34 12.54
C GLY A 489 16.32 6.05 11.14
N PHE A 490 16.22 4.80 10.67
CA PHE A 490 16.66 4.43 9.32
C PHE A 490 15.75 5.00 8.24
N ALA A 491 14.41 4.89 8.41
CA ALA A 491 13.47 5.48 7.47
C ALA A 491 13.61 7.00 7.43
N SER A 492 13.74 7.66 8.59
CA SER A 492 13.95 9.11 8.64
C SER A 492 15.31 9.57 8.09
N ARG A 493 16.38 8.78 8.24
CA ARG A 493 17.67 9.03 7.58
C ARG A 493 17.60 8.84 6.07
N LEU A 494 16.93 7.78 5.61
CA LEU A 494 16.69 7.56 4.19
C LEU A 494 15.83 8.68 3.59
N PHE A 495 14.82 9.14 4.33
CA PHE A 495 14.01 10.30 3.94
C PHE A 495 14.81 11.60 3.96
N ALA A 496 15.76 11.77 4.87
CA ALA A 496 16.68 12.91 4.83
C ALA A 496 17.51 12.92 3.54
N LEU A 497 18.05 11.76 3.12
CA LEU A 497 18.79 11.63 1.85
C LEU A 497 17.96 12.00 0.62
N VAL A 498 16.65 11.71 0.65
CA VAL A 498 15.74 11.98 -0.47
C VAL A 498 15.16 13.39 -0.42
N TYR A 499 14.74 13.87 0.74
CA TYR A 499 14.00 15.11 0.90
C TYR A 499 14.89 16.33 1.12
N LEU A 500 16.10 16.15 1.66
CA LEU A 500 17.10 17.22 1.78
C LEU A 500 18.11 17.19 0.62
N TRP A 501 17.88 16.39 -0.43
CA TRP A 501 18.79 16.27 -1.58
C TRP A 501 19.07 17.62 -2.27
N ASN A 502 18.12 18.56 -2.22
CA ASN A 502 18.31 19.90 -2.79
C ASN A 502 19.11 20.84 -1.87
N CYS A 503 19.52 20.44 -0.66
CA CYS A 503 20.47 21.21 0.16
C CYS A 503 21.89 21.00 -0.35
N ASN A 504 22.76 22.01 -0.26
CA ASN A 504 24.14 21.92 -0.76
C ASN A 504 25.01 21.02 0.12
N VAL A 505 24.76 21.02 1.43
CA VAL A 505 25.48 20.19 2.40
C VAL A 505 24.45 19.61 3.37
N VAL A 506 24.52 18.30 3.59
CA VAL A 506 23.71 17.61 4.60
C VAL A 506 24.65 16.73 5.41
N GLY A 507 24.74 17.03 6.71
CA GLY A 507 25.58 16.33 7.66
C GLY A 507 25.15 14.88 7.92
N GLU A 508 26.05 14.11 8.49
CA GLU A 508 25.85 12.71 8.82
C GLU A 508 24.67 12.55 9.79
N ASN A 509 23.93 11.44 9.65
CA ASN A 509 22.81 11.09 10.54
C ASN A 509 21.62 12.07 10.57
N ALA A 510 21.54 13.05 9.66
CA ALA A 510 20.35 13.87 9.48
C ALA A 510 19.10 13.00 9.30
N ARG A 511 17.99 13.39 9.93
CA ARG A 511 16.73 12.64 9.99
C ARG A 511 15.55 13.54 9.65
N VAL A 512 14.66 13.04 8.80
CA VAL A 512 13.45 13.74 8.42
C VAL A 512 12.24 12.81 8.55
N ILE A 513 11.18 13.23 9.21
CA ILE A 513 9.90 12.48 9.27
C ILE A 513 8.81 13.32 8.60
N GLY A 514 8.09 12.75 7.64
CA GLY A 514 7.22 13.53 6.75
C GLY A 514 8.03 14.25 5.67
N ARG A 515 7.37 14.85 4.67
CA ARG A 515 8.07 15.42 3.52
C ARG A 515 8.18 16.95 3.67
N PRO A 516 9.34 17.54 3.96
CA PRO A 516 9.49 19.00 3.99
C PRO A 516 9.41 19.60 2.59
N ILE A 517 9.24 20.93 2.51
CA ILE A 517 9.34 21.71 1.28
C ILE A 517 10.71 22.40 1.29
N ILE A 518 11.61 21.96 0.41
CA ILE A 518 12.94 22.56 0.25
C ILE A 518 12.99 23.28 -1.08
N ARG A 519 13.10 24.61 -1.06
CA ARG A 519 13.33 25.45 -2.25
C ARG A 519 14.67 26.15 -2.12
N ASN A 520 15.72 25.46 -2.54
CA ASN A 520 17.07 25.99 -2.48
C ASN A 520 17.45 26.65 -3.82
N ARG A 521 17.45 27.98 -3.87
CA ARG A 521 17.99 28.74 -5.03
C ARG A 521 19.38 29.33 -4.75
N GLY A 522 19.74 29.48 -3.48
CA GLY A 522 21.05 29.93 -3.02
C GLY A 522 21.83 28.78 -2.39
N ARG A 523 22.12 28.87 -1.08
CA ARG A 523 22.87 27.83 -0.36
C ARG A 523 22.21 27.41 0.95
N ILE A 524 21.92 26.13 1.12
CA ILE A 524 21.45 25.54 2.38
C ILE A 524 22.45 24.49 2.86
N LYS A 525 22.93 24.66 4.09
CA LYS A 525 23.82 23.74 4.80
C LYS A 525 23.12 23.21 6.06
N ILE A 526 23.04 21.90 6.17
CA ILE A 526 22.49 21.17 7.31
C ILE A 526 23.63 20.43 8.00
N GLY A 527 23.78 20.60 9.31
CA GLY A 527 24.76 19.92 10.14
C GLY A 527 24.42 18.46 10.44
N ASP A 528 25.30 17.82 11.20
CA ASP A 528 25.17 16.43 11.61
C ASP A 528 24.05 16.24 12.65
N ASP A 529 23.44 15.05 12.67
CA ASP A 529 22.40 14.64 13.63
C ASP A 529 21.15 15.54 13.71
N VAL A 530 20.94 16.42 12.73
CA VAL A 530 19.74 17.27 12.64
C VAL A 530 18.49 16.43 12.48
N PHE A 531 17.43 16.75 13.21
CA PHE A 531 16.13 16.09 13.11
C PHE A 531 15.05 17.09 12.72
N MET A 532 14.38 16.84 11.60
CA MET A 532 13.29 17.68 11.09
C MET A 532 11.99 16.88 11.03
N ASN A 533 10.97 17.34 11.75
CA ASN A 533 9.64 16.78 11.66
C ASN A 533 8.80 17.63 10.70
N SER A 534 8.08 16.97 9.79
CA SER A 534 7.17 17.53 8.79
C SER A 534 5.98 16.59 8.56
N SER A 535 5.65 15.75 9.55
CA SER A 535 4.64 14.69 9.42
C SER A 535 3.21 15.20 9.49
N VAL A 536 2.97 16.27 10.26
CA VAL A 536 1.64 16.86 10.48
C VAL A 536 1.44 18.08 9.57
N LEU A 537 2.30 19.10 9.68
CA LEU A 537 2.35 20.26 8.78
C LEU A 537 3.72 20.37 8.11
N ARG A 538 3.75 20.92 6.90
CA ARG A 538 4.95 20.98 6.07
C ARG A 538 5.97 21.96 6.64
N THR A 539 7.13 21.44 7.05
CA THR A 539 8.28 22.29 7.39
C THR A 539 8.96 22.74 6.10
N THR A 540 9.30 24.02 6.03
CA THR A 540 9.69 24.69 4.80
C THR A 540 11.04 25.37 4.98
N LEU A 541 12.03 25.04 4.15
CA LEU A 541 13.30 25.75 4.05
C LEU A 541 13.44 26.37 2.67
N MET A 542 13.68 27.67 2.60
CA MET A 542 13.71 28.39 1.33
C MET A 542 14.84 29.39 1.29
N THR A 543 15.55 29.44 0.17
CA THR A 543 16.56 30.48 -0.08
C THR A 543 16.27 31.21 -1.38
N GLY A 544 16.47 32.52 -1.39
CA GLY A 544 16.68 33.30 -2.61
C GLY A 544 18.03 32.98 -3.26
N TRP A 545 18.33 33.57 -4.42
CA TRP A 545 19.57 33.27 -5.17
C TRP A 545 20.85 33.62 -4.39
N ASN A 546 20.80 34.66 -3.55
CA ASN A 546 21.91 35.07 -2.68
C ASN A 546 21.75 34.56 -1.23
N GLY A 547 20.63 33.92 -0.92
CA GLY A 547 20.30 33.55 0.46
C GLY A 547 21.05 32.32 0.95
N HIS A 548 21.51 32.40 2.20
CA HIS A 548 22.20 31.34 2.89
C HIS A 548 21.46 30.89 4.15
N ILE A 549 21.21 29.59 4.28
CA ILE A 549 20.75 28.98 5.54
C ILE A 549 21.85 28.04 6.03
N GLU A 550 22.33 28.27 7.25
CA GLU A 550 23.24 27.37 7.97
C GLU A 550 22.57 26.84 9.23
N ILE A 551 22.37 25.52 9.31
CA ILE A 551 21.86 24.84 10.49
C ILE A 551 22.97 23.99 11.09
N GLY A 552 23.29 24.25 12.36
CA GLY A 552 24.32 23.55 13.13
C GLY A 552 23.95 22.11 13.49
N ASN A 553 24.84 21.45 14.23
CA ASN A 553 24.74 20.04 14.56
C ASN A 553 23.73 19.78 15.69
N GLY A 554 23.02 18.66 15.63
CA GLY A 554 22.08 18.21 16.67
C GLY A 554 20.84 19.08 16.83
N VAL A 555 20.53 19.93 15.85
CA VAL A 555 19.35 20.80 15.85
C VAL A 555 18.08 19.99 15.65
N ARG A 556 17.01 20.32 16.38
CA ARG A 556 15.68 19.69 16.22
C ARG A 556 14.65 20.72 15.78
N ILE A 557 13.89 20.40 14.73
CA ILE A 557 12.90 21.29 14.11
C ILE A 557 11.52 20.61 14.12
N GLY A 558 10.55 21.25 14.77
CA GLY A 558 9.14 20.82 14.78
C GLY A 558 8.45 20.96 13.42
N PHE A 559 7.32 20.28 13.26
CA PHE A 559 6.48 20.38 12.05
C PHE A 559 5.85 21.77 11.86
N GLY A 560 5.59 22.14 10.61
CA GLY A 560 4.97 23.42 10.24
C GLY A 560 5.90 24.63 10.31
N THR A 561 7.18 24.44 10.65
CA THR A 561 8.16 25.52 10.80
C THR A 561 8.63 26.03 9.44
N SER A 562 8.76 27.35 9.27
CA SER A 562 9.19 28.00 8.02
C SER A 562 10.45 28.83 8.25
N ILE A 563 11.50 28.55 7.47
CA ILE A 563 12.77 29.30 7.50
C ILE A 563 13.05 29.78 6.08
N ALA A 564 13.13 31.09 5.89
CA ALA A 564 13.38 31.67 4.58
C ALA A 564 14.47 32.74 4.64
N ALA A 565 15.53 32.56 3.83
CA ALA A 565 16.68 33.47 3.79
C ALA A 565 16.90 34.10 2.40
N GLN A 566 17.14 35.41 2.37
CA GLN A 566 17.65 36.16 1.22
C GLN A 566 19.12 36.56 1.37
N GLU A 567 19.64 36.62 2.61
CA GLU A 567 21.03 36.92 2.94
C GLU A 567 21.63 35.80 3.81
N LEU A 568 21.42 35.81 5.13
CA LEU A 568 21.90 34.76 6.03
C LEU A 568 20.96 34.52 7.21
N ILE A 569 20.57 33.26 7.38
CA ILE A 569 20.03 32.73 8.64
C ILE A 569 20.97 31.66 9.15
N LYS A 570 21.60 31.91 10.29
CA LYS A 570 22.52 30.97 10.95
C LYS A 570 21.96 30.50 12.28
N ILE A 571 21.84 29.18 12.41
CA ILE A 571 21.37 28.50 13.61
C ILE A 571 22.51 27.64 14.16
N GLY A 572 22.85 27.87 15.42
CA GLY A 572 23.90 27.17 16.15
C GLY A 572 23.57 25.71 16.43
N ASN A 573 24.44 25.06 17.21
CA ASN A 573 24.34 23.64 17.55
C ASN A 573 23.35 23.40 18.70
N ARG A 574 22.72 22.22 18.70
CA ARG A 574 21.80 21.73 19.74
C ARG A 574 20.58 22.62 20.02
N VAL A 575 20.29 23.55 19.12
CA VAL A 575 19.09 24.38 19.16
C VAL A 575 17.83 23.51 18.99
N ARG A 576 16.79 23.76 19.78
CA ARG A 576 15.50 23.07 19.65
C ARG A 576 14.43 24.09 19.27
N ILE A 577 13.82 23.86 18.11
CA ILE A 577 12.78 24.70 17.54
C ILE A 577 11.46 23.95 17.62
N GLY A 578 10.47 24.57 18.27
CA GLY A 578 9.10 24.07 18.37
C GLY A 578 8.39 23.99 17.01
N HIS A 579 7.09 23.75 17.07
CA HIS A 579 6.18 23.62 15.95
C HIS A 579 5.71 24.98 15.45
N SER A 580 5.49 25.09 14.13
CA SER A 580 4.95 26.29 13.48
C SER A 580 5.72 27.58 13.79
N VAL A 581 7.06 27.49 13.92
CA VAL A 581 7.94 28.65 14.10
C VAL A 581 8.24 29.28 12.74
N THR A 582 8.36 30.60 12.68
CA THR A 582 8.73 31.34 11.46
C THR A 582 10.04 32.09 11.69
N ILE A 583 11.03 31.93 10.81
CA ILE A 583 12.32 32.63 10.87
C ILE A 583 12.59 33.26 9.50
N LEU A 584 12.74 34.58 9.47
CA LEU A 584 12.89 35.38 8.25
C LEU A 584 14.01 36.40 8.44
N ASP A 585 14.87 36.55 7.43
CA ASP A 585 15.87 37.64 7.34
C ASP A 585 15.38 38.81 6.47
N THR A 586 14.08 38.82 6.15
CA THR A 586 13.38 39.90 5.45
C THR A 586 12.01 40.14 6.08
N ASP A 587 11.41 41.29 5.79
CA ASP A 587 10.13 41.69 6.39
C ASP A 587 8.90 41.09 5.68
N ASP A 588 9.07 40.37 4.55
CA ASP A 588 7.95 39.85 3.76
C ASP A 588 7.85 38.30 3.83
N GLN A 589 6.64 37.80 4.09
CA GLN A 589 6.37 36.37 4.26
C GLN A 589 6.01 35.66 2.94
N GLU A 590 5.89 36.37 1.80
CA GLU A 590 5.44 35.79 0.52
C GLU A 590 6.58 35.47 -0.49
N PRO A 591 6.75 34.19 -0.92
CA PRO A 591 7.81 33.79 -1.85
C PRO A 591 7.75 34.36 -3.27
N LYS A 592 6.61 34.94 -3.69
CA LYS A 592 6.39 35.38 -5.09
C LYS A 592 7.06 36.72 -5.42
N LYS A 593 7.41 37.53 -4.41
CA LYS A 593 8.00 38.88 -4.59
C LYS A 593 9.53 38.94 -4.51
N TRP A 594 10.20 37.79 -4.41
CA TRP A 594 11.67 37.64 -4.25
C TRP A 594 12.52 38.10 -5.45
N TYR A 595 11.94 38.88 -6.38
CA TYR A 595 12.61 39.44 -7.56
C TYR A 595 12.99 40.92 -7.41
N SER A 596 12.69 41.55 -6.27
CA SER A 596 13.10 42.93 -5.97
C SER A 596 14.27 42.94 -4.97
N ALA A 597 15.22 43.85 -5.15
CA ALA A 597 16.38 44.06 -4.29
C ALA A 597 15.94 44.60 -2.91
N MET A 598 15.40 43.72 -2.07
CA MET A 598 14.96 44.06 -0.72
C MET A 598 16.11 44.02 0.29
N LYS A 599 16.03 44.88 1.32
CA LYS A 599 17.02 44.98 2.40
C LYS A 599 16.84 43.83 3.39
N ALA A 600 17.61 42.77 3.19
CA ALA A 600 17.76 41.67 4.14
C ALA A 600 18.77 42.04 5.25
N GLU A 601 18.61 41.44 6.42
CA GLU A 601 19.58 41.55 7.52
C GLU A 601 19.74 40.20 8.22
N GLU A 602 20.98 39.81 8.49
CA GLU A 602 21.30 38.49 9.04
C GLU A 602 20.56 38.16 10.35
N VAL A 603 20.12 36.90 10.47
CA VAL A 603 19.55 36.36 11.71
C VAL A 603 20.49 35.32 12.29
N LEU A 604 20.89 35.52 13.54
CA LEU A 604 21.90 34.70 14.22
C LEU A 604 21.35 34.12 15.52
N ILE A 605 21.21 32.80 15.56
CA ILE A 605 20.76 32.05 16.73
C ILE A 605 21.94 31.21 17.21
N GLU A 606 22.41 31.44 18.43
CA GLU A 606 23.57 30.74 18.99
C GLU A 606 23.21 29.34 19.53
N ASP A 607 24.23 28.63 20.02
CA ASP A 607 24.11 27.24 20.49
C ASP A 607 23.15 27.09 21.69
N ASP A 608 22.61 25.89 21.89
CA ASP A 608 21.85 25.51 23.08
C ASP A 608 20.56 26.33 23.35
N VAL A 609 20.07 27.08 22.35
CA VAL A 609 18.83 27.86 22.44
C VAL A 609 17.59 26.97 22.33
N LEU A 610 16.56 27.27 23.13
CA LEU A 610 15.24 26.62 23.09
C LEU A 610 14.19 27.62 22.59
N ILE A 611 13.50 27.29 21.51
CA ILE A 611 12.48 28.15 20.89
C ILE A 611 11.13 27.45 21.00
N GLY A 612 10.19 28.08 21.69
CA GLY A 612 8.83 27.62 21.87
C GLY A 612 8.01 27.53 20.58
N ASN A 613 6.82 26.95 20.65
CA ASN A 613 5.92 26.83 19.49
C ASN A 613 5.40 28.21 19.02
N ARG A 614 5.10 28.36 17.72
CA ARG A 614 4.49 29.57 17.12
C ARG A 614 5.27 30.88 17.33
N VAL A 615 6.57 30.80 17.56
CA VAL A 615 7.46 31.97 17.65
C VAL A 615 7.75 32.51 16.25
N THR A 616 7.86 33.84 16.11
CA THR A 616 8.34 34.48 14.88
C THR A 616 9.64 35.23 15.15
N ILE A 617 10.69 34.96 14.37
CA ILE A 617 12.00 35.62 14.47
C ILE A 617 12.23 36.39 13.19
N LEU A 618 12.43 37.70 13.33
CA LEU A 618 12.54 38.64 12.22
C LEU A 618 14.02 39.00 11.95
N LYS A 619 14.23 39.71 10.84
CA LYS A 619 15.55 40.12 10.35
C LYS A 619 16.35 40.90 11.40
N GLY A 620 17.68 40.79 11.35
CA GLY A 620 18.58 41.46 12.30
C GLY A 620 18.55 40.90 13.74
N SER A 621 17.81 39.81 13.99
CA SER A 621 17.71 39.23 15.33
C SER A 621 18.97 38.45 15.72
N ARG A 622 19.44 38.64 16.96
CA ARG A 622 20.52 37.86 17.57
C ARG A 622 20.07 37.25 18.89
N ILE A 623 20.06 35.91 18.96
CA ILE A 623 19.66 35.17 20.16
C ILE A 623 20.88 34.48 20.76
N THR A 624 21.23 34.85 21.98
CA THR A 624 22.47 34.37 22.62
C THR A 624 22.35 32.96 23.16
N LYS A 625 23.50 32.31 23.35
CA LYS A 625 23.60 30.92 23.78
C LYS A 625 22.79 30.63 25.04
N GLY A 626 22.04 29.53 25.03
CA GLY A 626 21.27 29.05 26.18
C GLY A 626 19.96 29.80 26.48
N SER A 627 19.61 30.82 25.68
CA SER A 627 18.33 31.53 25.80
C SER A 627 17.13 30.61 25.56
N VAL A 628 16.03 30.87 26.26
CA VAL A 628 14.74 30.19 26.08
C VAL A 628 13.71 31.21 25.62
N ILE A 629 13.18 31.05 24.42
CA ILE A 629 12.15 31.91 23.86
C ILE A 629 10.79 31.28 24.09
N GLN A 630 9.93 31.99 24.82
CA GLN A 630 8.60 31.51 25.17
C GLN A 630 7.69 31.40 23.94
N GLU A 631 6.76 30.44 23.96
CA GLU A 631 5.83 30.18 22.85
C GLU A 631 5.03 31.43 22.45
N GLY A 632 4.78 31.61 21.14
CA GLY A 632 4.00 32.72 20.60
C GLY A 632 4.71 34.08 20.51
N SER A 633 5.97 34.17 20.96
CA SER A 633 6.74 35.43 20.96
C SER A 633 7.14 35.89 19.56
N ILE A 634 7.27 37.21 19.35
CA ILE A 634 7.90 37.81 18.16
C ILE A 634 9.23 38.43 18.58
N VAL A 635 10.34 37.99 17.97
CA VAL A 635 11.69 38.43 18.29
C VAL A 635 12.22 39.33 17.16
N SER A 636 12.66 40.53 17.55
CA SER A 636 13.44 41.46 16.71
C SER A 636 14.58 42.04 17.55
N GLY A 637 15.79 42.12 17.00
CA GLY A 637 16.99 42.62 17.71
C GLY A 637 17.71 41.58 18.60
N SER A 638 18.53 42.04 19.56
CA SER A 638 19.38 41.18 20.40
C SER A 638 18.70 40.80 21.73
N THR A 639 18.68 39.51 22.09
CA THR A 639 18.04 38.99 23.33
C THR A 639 18.99 38.17 24.20
N HIS A 640 19.08 38.49 25.50
CA HIS A 640 19.92 37.82 26.51
C HIS A 640 19.11 36.95 27.48
N ALA A 641 19.69 35.83 27.93
CA ALA A 641 19.04 34.81 28.76
C ALA A 641 18.86 35.20 30.25
N SER A 642 17.65 35.06 30.79
CA SER A 642 17.34 34.97 32.23
C SER A 642 17.08 33.51 32.63
N GLY A 643 17.79 32.99 33.64
CA GLY A 643 18.10 31.55 33.82
C GLY A 643 17.20 30.68 34.72
N MET A 644 17.51 29.37 34.76
CA MET A 644 17.25 28.43 35.88
C MET A 644 18.04 27.09 35.73
N SER A 645 18.46 26.51 36.86
CA SER A 645 19.54 25.52 37.06
C SER A 645 19.15 24.03 37.00
N THR A 646 20.13 23.14 36.74
CA THR A 646 20.01 21.68 36.84
C THR A 646 20.82 21.11 38.03
N HIS A 647 20.22 20.19 38.80
CA HIS A 647 20.89 19.46 39.90
C HIS A 647 21.37 18.06 39.44
N ARG A 648 22.57 17.66 39.88
CA ARG A 648 23.14 16.30 39.81
C ARG A 648 23.28 15.67 41.20
N ARG A 649 22.96 14.38 41.34
CA ARG A 649 23.54 13.38 42.27
C ARG A 649 23.48 12.03 41.51
N GLY A 650 24.43 11.11 41.44
CA GLY A 650 25.47 10.64 42.36
C GLY A 650 25.10 9.20 42.76
N PHE A 651 25.66 8.16 42.12
CA PHE A 651 25.44 6.76 42.53
C PHE A 651 26.71 5.90 42.38
N SER A 652 27.02 5.15 43.44
CA SER A 652 28.15 4.24 43.63
C SER A 652 27.85 2.82 43.15
N SER A 653 28.88 1.99 43.05
CA SER A 653 28.89 0.67 42.41
C SER A 653 29.64 -0.37 43.24
N SER A 654 29.14 -1.62 43.36
CA SER A 654 29.97 -2.85 43.36
C SER A 654 29.20 -4.14 43.73
N GLY A 655 28.22 -4.59 42.93
CA GLY A 655 27.63 -5.93 43.08
C GLY A 655 26.93 -6.55 41.85
N GLU A 656 26.71 -5.77 40.78
CA GLU A 656 25.62 -6.03 39.83
C GLU A 656 26.03 -6.49 38.40
N ARG A 657 27.09 -7.29 38.24
CA ARG A 657 27.69 -7.58 36.92
C ARG A 657 27.27 -8.89 36.20
N SER A 658 26.29 -9.68 36.68
CA SER A 658 25.85 -10.89 35.93
C SER A 658 24.79 -10.56 34.86
N ALA A 659 24.89 -11.19 33.68
CA ALA A 659 23.95 -11.00 32.56
C ALA A 659 22.50 -11.39 32.93
N THR A 660 22.37 -12.39 33.80
CA THR A 660 21.11 -12.89 34.35
C THR A 660 20.45 -11.86 35.26
N GLY A 661 21.21 -11.27 36.21
CA GLY A 661 20.72 -10.20 37.08
C GLY A 661 20.34 -8.94 36.30
N ARG A 662 21.04 -8.65 35.20
CA ARG A 662 20.65 -7.57 34.28
C ARG A 662 19.29 -7.84 33.62
N ARG A 663 19.01 -9.06 33.13
CA ARG A 663 17.71 -9.39 32.51
C ARG A 663 16.56 -9.31 33.53
N GLN A 664 16.77 -9.79 34.76
CA GLN A 664 15.74 -9.71 35.80
C GLN A 664 15.40 -8.26 36.17
N ARG A 665 16.40 -7.38 36.34
CA ARG A 665 16.16 -5.95 36.60
C ARG A 665 15.33 -5.25 35.51
N LEU A 666 15.53 -5.62 34.25
CA LEU A 666 14.76 -5.06 33.12
C LEU A 666 13.30 -5.49 33.14
N VAL A 667 13.04 -6.74 33.51
CA VAL A 667 11.69 -7.27 33.70
C VAL A 667 10.99 -6.53 34.82
N ASN A 668 11.62 -6.44 36.00
CA ASN A 668 11.05 -5.74 37.15
C ASN A 668 10.71 -4.28 36.79
N ASN A 669 11.67 -3.53 36.24
CA ASN A 669 11.46 -2.14 35.82
C ASN A 669 10.31 -1.99 34.80
N TYR A 670 10.17 -2.94 33.86
CA TYR A 670 9.07 -2.92 32.89
C TYR A 670 7.71 -3.06 33.59
N PHE A 671 7.57 -4.01 34.51
CA PHE A 671 6.31 -4.25 35.21
C PHE A 671 5.99 -3.13 36.20
N ASP A 672 6.99 -2.60 36.91
CA ASP A 672 6.82 -1.44 37.81
C ASP A 672 6.29 -0.21 37.05
N LEU A 673 6.90 0.12 35.91
CA LEU A 673 6.48 1.27 35.08
C LEU A 673 5.11 1.08 34.40
N ASN A 674 4.69 -0.15 34.16
CA ASN A 674 3.43 -0.48 33.49
C ASN A 674 2.36 -1.03 34.43
N ALA A 675 2.53 -0.89 35.75
CA ALA A 675 1.62 -1.43 36.75
C ALA A 675 0.15 -1.00 36.56
N PRO A 676 -0.17 0.27 36.24
CA PRO A 676 -1.55 0.69 35.97
C PRO A 676 -2.19 -0.06 34.79
N TYR A 677 -1.43 -0.29 33.72
CA TYR A 677 -1.92 -1.04 32.55
C TYR A 677 -2.27 -2.48 32.92
N TRP A 678 -1.40 -3.18 33.66
CA TRP A 678 -1.61 -4.57 34.04
C TRP A 678 -2.72 -4.76 35.09
N ARG A 679 -2.95 -3.74 35.93
CA ARG A 679 -4.08 -3.70 36.85
C ARG A 679 -5.42 -3.66 36.10
N ASP A 680 -5.49 -2.91 35.00
CA ASP A 680 -6.74 -2.56 34.33
C ASP A 680 -7.05 -3.42 33.08
N ILE A 681 -6.05 -4.13 32.52
CA ILE A 681 -6.20 -4.87 31.25
C ILE A 681 -7.31 -5.93 31.26
N TYR A 682 -7.54 -6.61 32.39
CA TYR A 682 -8.62 -7.60 32.51
C TYR A 682 -10.02 -6.97 32.51
N GLY A 683 -10.14 -5.68 32.88
CA GLY A 683 -11.38 -4.90 32.80
C GLY A 683 -11.61 -4.22 31.46
N SER A 684 -10.64 -4.26 30.54
CA SER A 684 -10.72 -3.58 29.24
C SER A 684 -11.71 -4.26 28.28
N ASP A 685 -12.46 -3.47 27.51
CA ASP A 685 -13.30 -3.94 26.39
C ASP A 685 -12.49 -4.25 25.11
N SER A 686 -11.17 -4.13 25.16
CA SER A 686 -10.29 -4.50 24.04
C SER A 686 -10.29 -6.00 23.77
N LEU A 687 -9.93 -6.40 22.55
CA LEU A 687 -9.73 -7.81 22.19
C LEU A 687 -8.67 -8.46 23.07
N ASP A 688 -7.59 -7.74 23.38
CA ASP A 688 -6.52 -8.21 24.26
C ASP A 688 -7.08 -8.47 25.68
N GLY A 689 -7.87 -7.54 26.23
CA GLY A 689 -8.56 -7.70 27.50
C GLY A 689 -9.52 -8.90 27.54
N LEU A 690 -10.30 -9.11 26.48
CA LEU A 690 -11.17 -10.29 26.34
C LEU A 690 -10.37 -11.60 26.38
N ILE A 691 -9.27 -11.70 25.62
CA ILE A 691 -8.42 -12.89 25.58
C ILE A 691 -7.83 -13.19 26.96
N TYR A 692 -7.39 -12.15 27.68
CA TYR A 692 -6.87 -12.29 29.04
C TYR A 692 -7.95 -12.76 30.02
N ARG A 693 -9.19 -12.26 29.92
CA ARG A 693 -10.33 -12.75 30.72
C ARG A 693 -10.65 -14.21 30.44
N LEU A 694 -10.71 -14.61 29.17
CA LEU A 694 -10.97 -16.01 28.79
C LEU A 694 -9.87 -16.95 29.32
N ARG A 695 -8.61 -16.53 29.25
CA ARG A 695 -7.49 -17.28 29.82
C ARG A 695 -7.65 -17.46 31.33
N LEU A 696 -7.97 -16.39 32.06
CA LEU A 696 -8.17 -16.44 33.51
C LEU A 696 -9.37 -17.33 33.88
N GLY A 697 -10.49 -17.21 33.15
CA GLY A 697 -11.68 -18.03 33.34
C GLY A 697 -11.38 -19.52 33.19
N GLU A 698 -10.62 -19.89 32.15
CA GLU A 698 -10.23 -21.29 31.93
C GLU A 698 -9.34 -21.83 33.08
N VAL A 699 -8.39 -21.02 33.57
CA VAL A 699 -7.55 -21.38 34.72
C VAL A 699 -8.40 -21.67 35.95
N LEU A 700 -9.33 -20.76 36.29
CA LEU A 700 -10.19 -20.91 37.47
C LEU A 700 -11.14 -22.11 37.36
N ALA A 701 -11.72 -22.34 36.18
CA ALA A 701 -12.55 -23.52 35.90
C ALA A 701 -11.74 -24.82 36.04
N SER A 702 -10.47 -24.80 35.65
CA SER A 702 -9.58 -25.96 35.78
C SER A 702 -9.22 -26.28 37.22
N VAL A 703 -8.97 -25.26 38.04
CA VAL A 703 -8.76 -25.43 39.48
C VAL A 703 -10.00 -26.00 40.16
N GLU A 704 -11.19 -25.58 39.72
CA GLU A 704 -12.45 -26.14 40.20
C GLU A 704 -12.60 -27.62 39.88
N MET A 705 -12.28 -28.03 38.64
CA MET A 705 -12.32 -29.44 38.22
C MET A 705 -11.34 -30.35 38.98
N LEU A 706 -10.30 -29.79 39.61
CA LEU A 706 -9.38 -30.56 40.46
C LEU A 706 -10.02 -31.03 41.77
N ASN A 707 -11.13 -30.41 42.21
CA ASN A 707 -11.82 -30.71 43.47
C ASN A 707 -10.87 -30.79 44.67
N LEU A 708 -9.95 -29.82 44.79
CA LEU A 708 -9.02 -29.75 45.91
C LEU A 708 -9.79 -29.49 47.22
N PRO A 709 -9.48 -30.20 48.32
CA PRO A 709 -10.10 -29.94 49.62
C PRO A 709 -9.90 -28.49 50.09
N PRO A 710 -10.88 -27.90 50.80
CA PRO A 710 -10.67 -26.63 51.49
C PRO A 710 -9.41 -26.66 52.37
N GLY A 711 -8.64 -25.57 52.38
CA GLY A 711 -7.35 -25.48 53.06
C GLY A 711 -6.17 -26.08 52.27
N SER A 712 -6.37 -26.61 51.06
CA SER A 712 -5.25 -27.02 50.20
C SER A 712 -4.31 -25.86 49.93
N LYS A 713 -3.00 -26.13 49.95
CA LYS A 713 -1.96 -25.11 49.77
C LYS A 713 -1.69 -24.88 48.28
N VAL A 714 -1.77 -23.63 47.84
CA VAL A 714 -1.57 -23.25 46.44
C VAL A 714 -0.42 -22.24 46.32
N LEU A 715 0.50 -22.49 45.40
CA LEU A 715 1.50 -21.51 44.97
C LEU A 715 1.02 -20.80 43.70
N GLU A 716 0.87 -19.48 43.75
CA GLU A 716 0.69 -18.66 42.57
C GLU A 716 2.01 -17.93 42.25
N VAL A 717 2.57 -18.24 41.09
CA VAL A 717 3.79 -17.60 40.60
C VAL A 717 3.43 -16.46 39.66
N GLY A 718 3.94 -15.26 39.98
CA GLY A 718 3.71 -14.01 39.27
C GLY A 718 2.27 -13.53 39.43
N CYS A 719 1.88 -13.24 40.67
CA CYS A 719 0.50 -12.85 41.00
C CYS A 719 0.05 -11.55 40.34
N GLY A 720 0.98 -10.72 39.82
CA GLY A 720 0.65 -9.42 39.24
C GLY A 720 -0.18 -8.59 40.22
N ALA A 721 -1.25 -7.95 39.75
CA ALA A 721 -2.16 -7.19 40.61
C ALA A 721 -3.13 -8.05 41.45
N GLY A 722 -2.96 -9.37 41.56
CA GLY A 722 -3.70 -10.24 42.50
C GLY A 722 -5.11 -10.68 42.07
N LEU A 723 -5.44 -10.63 40.78
CA LEU A 723 -6.78 -11.00 40.30
C LEU A 723 -7.04 -12.53 40.41
N LEU A 724 -6.02 -13.33 40.07
CA LEU A 724 -6.09 -14.79 40.20
C LEU A 724 -5.98 -15.21 41.68
N THR A 725 -5.12 -14.56 42.47
CA THR A 725 -5.02 -14.75 43.93
C THR A 725 -6.38 -14.71 44.60
N LEU A 726 -7.17 -13.66 44.30
CA LEU A 726 -8.53 -13.50 44.81
C LEU A 726 -9.47 -14.62 44.34
N GLY A 727 -9.37 -15.01 43.06
CA GLY A 727 -10.17 -16.11 42.50
C GLY A 727 -9.88 -17.46 43.16
N LEU A 728 -8.63 -17.71 43.54
CA LEU A 728 -8.20 -18.92 44.26
C LEU A 728 -8.61 -18.88 45.73
N ALA A 729 -8.43 -17.75 46.42
CA ALA A 729 -8.83 -17.59 47.83
C ALA A 729 -10.34 -17.77 48.04
N ARG A 730 -11.16 -17.27 47.10
CA ARG A 730 -12.62 -17.49 47.09
C ARG A 730 -13.04 -18.96 47.01
N LYS A 731 -12.15 -19.84 46.56
CA LYS A 731 -12.35 -21.29 46.54
C LYS A 731 -11.88 -21.97 47.83
N GLN A 732 -11.67 -21.21 48.92
CA GLN A 732 -11.23 -21.69 50.23
C GLN A 732 -9.85 -22.37 50.20
N LEU A 733 -8.99 -21.92 49.29
CA LEU A 733 -7.61 -22.40 49.15
C LEU A 733 -6.66 -21.46 49.93
N ILE A 734 -5.61 -22.03 50.53
CA ILE A 734 -4.56 -21.23 51.19
C ILE A 734 -3.53 -20.84 50.12
N VAL A 735 -3.54 -19.57 49.71
CA VAL A 735 -2.75 -19.08 48.58
C VAL A 735 -1.45 -18.44 49.07
N THR A 736 -0.32 -18.93 48.59
CA THR A 736 0.97 -18.23 48.62
C THR A 736 1.20 -17.63 47.25
N ALA A 737 1.08 -16.31 47.14
CA ALA A 737 1.22 -15.55 45.92
C ALA A 737 2.55 -14.80 45.91
N ILE A 738 3.35 -15.02 44.87
CA ILE A 738 4.67 -14.40 44.74
C ILE A 738 4.78 -13.59 43.46
N ASP A 739 5.50 -12.47 43.51
CA ASP A 739 5.95 -11.73 42.31
C ASP A 739 7.35 -11.16 42.55
N SER A 740 8.08 -10.90 41.46
CA SER A 740 9.41 -10.30 41.52
C SER A 740 9.38 -8.76 41.56
N SER A 741 8.25 -8.15 41.14
CA SER A 741 8.00 -6.71 41.14
C SER A 741 7.36 -6.28 42.46
N GLU A 742 7.98 -5.32 43.13
CA GLU A 742 7.46 -4.74 44.38
C GLU A 742 6.10 -4.09 44.15
N THR A 743 5.97 -3.32 43.06
CA THR A 743 4.73 -2.62 42.70
C THR A 743 3.56 -3.60 42.50
N MET A 744 3.80 -4.77 41.92
CA MET A 744 2.77 -5.79 41.74
C MET A 744 2.35 -6.43 43.07
N VAL A 745 3.32 -6.72 43.94
CA VAL A 745 3.07 -7.24 45.29
C VAL A 745 2.20 -6.26 46.09
N GLU A 746 2.53 -4.98 46.08
CA GLU A 746 1.75 -3.93 46.75
C GLU A 746 0.30 -3.88 46.25
N LEU A 747 0.10 -3.93 44.92
CA LEU A 747 -1.24 -3.95 44.31
C LEU A 747 -2.04 -5.21 44.66
N ALA A 748 -1.39 -6.38 44.66
CA ALA A 748 -2.02 -7.64 45.04
C ALA A 748 -2.40 -7.68 46.53
N MET A 749 -1.52 -7.20 47.41
CA MET A 749 -1.79 -7.06 48.84
C MET A 749 -3.00 -6.16 49.09
N ALA A 750 -3.03 -4.98 48.46
CA ALA A 750 -4.15 -4.05 48.56
C ALA A 750 -5.47 -4.71 48.15
N ARG A 751 -5.47 -5.43 47.01
CA ARG A 751 -6.65 -6.15 46.53
C ARG A 751 -7.13 -7.27 47.47
N VAL A 752 -6.22 -8.04 48.05
CA VAL A 752 -6.56 -9.10 49.02
C VAL A 752 -7.10 -8.49 50.31
N ALA A 753 -6.52 -7.38 50.77
CA ALA A 753 -6.98 -6.64 51.95
C ALA A 753 -8.39 -6.09 51.78
N GLU A 754 -8.65 -5.40 50.65
CA GLU A 754 -9.97 -4.82 50.32
C GLU A 754 -11.09 -5.86 50.20
N THR A 755 -10.75 -7.13 49.98
CA THR A 755 -11.71 -8.21 49.70
C THR A 755 -11.86 -9.21 50.85
N GLY A 756 -11.16 -9.01 51.98
CA GLY A 756 -11.34 -9.78 53.21
C GLY A 756 -10.67 -11.15 53.24
N PHE A 757 -9.68 -11.42 52.37
CA PHE A 757 -9.02 -12.74 52.26
C PHE A 757 -7.59 -12.78 52.83
N LEU A 758 -7.23 -11.85 53.73
CA LEU A 758 -5.87 -11.76 54.30
C LEU A 758 -5.45 -13.01 55.08
N GLU A 759 -6.38 -13.68 55.75
CA GLU A 759 -6.08 -14.89 56.53
C GLU A 759 -5.79 -16.12 55.66
N SER A 760 -6.32 -16.14 54.43
CA SER A 760 -6.16 -17.26 53.49
C SER A 760 -5.19 -16.96 52.36
N SER A 761 -4.47 -15.83 52.40
CA SER A 761 -3.57 -15.41 51.32
C SER A 761 -2.33 -14.68 51.84
N THR A 762 -1.17 -15.26 51.58
CA THR A 762 0.13 -14.61 51.77
C THR A 762 0.64 -14.10 50.44
N VAL A 763 0.81 -12.79 50.30
CA VAL A 763 1.43 -12.16 49.12
C VAL A 763 2.82 -11.70 49.51
N ARG A 764 3.86 -11.99 48.72
CA ARG A 764 5.23 -11.52 49.01
C ARG A 764 6.11 -11.40 47.78
N ARG A 765 7.18 -10.62 47.89
CA ARG A 765 8.19 -10.52 46.85
C ARG A 765 9.17 -11.69 46.91
N GLU A 766 9.30 -12.44 45.82
CA GLU A 766 10.19 -13.61 45.75
C GLU A 766 10.62 -13.93 44.31
N ASP A 767 11.80 -14.55 44.14
CA ASP A 767 12.29 -15.01 42.83
C ASP A 767 11.99 -16.51 42.65
N VAL A 768 11.18 -16.84 41.64
CA VAL A 768 10.80 -18.22 41.30
C VAL A 768 11.98 -19.14 40.97
N HIS A 769 13.15 -18.60 40.60
CA HIS A 769 14.31 -19.43 40.27
C HIS A 769 15.00 -20.02 41.52
N ALA A 770 14.61 -19.59 42.73
CA ALA A 770 15.09 -20.08 44.01
C ALA A 770 14.00 -19.85 45.08
N LEU A 771 13.05 -20.77 45.16
CA LEU A 771 11.95 -20.72 46.13
C LEU A 771 12.43 -21.15 47.52
N ASN A 772 12.04 -20.42 48.57
CA ASN A 772 12.44 -20.72 49.95
C ASN A 772 11.66 -21.91 50.54
N GLU A 773 10.59 -22.34 49.88
CA GLU A 773 9.76 -23.43 50.36
C GLU A 773 10.47 -24.79 50.27
N PRO A 774 10.24 -25.68 51.25
CA PRO A 774 10.66 -27.07 51.18
C PRO A 774 10.06 -27.82 49.99
N ASP A 775 10.71 -28.92 49.62
CA ASP A 775 10.21 -29.86 48.62
C ASP A 775 8.81 -30.38 49.01
N GLY A 776 7.90 -30.47 48.04
CA GLY A 776 6.56 -31.02 48.28
C GLY A 776 5.67 -30.21 49.23
N THR A 777 5.77 -28.89 49.22
CA THR A 777 4.95 -27.99 50.07
C THR A 777 3.51 -27.80 49.54
N PHE A 778 3.33 -27.65 48.23
CA PHE A 778 2.07 -27.21 47.62
C PHE A 778 1.28 -28.34 46.96
N ASP A 779 -0.05 -28.33 47.13
CA ASP A 779 -0.99 -29.25 46.48
C ASP A 779 -1.21 -28.87 45.00
N LEU A 780 -1.12 -27.56 44.70
CA LEU A 780 -1.24 -27.01 43.36
C LEU A 780 -0.25 -25.84 43.17
N ALA A 781 0.42 -25.79 42.02
CA ALA A 781 1.14 -24.60 41.57
C ALA A 781 0.52 -24.04 40.28
N VAL A 782 0.28 -22.72 40.25
CA VAL A 782 -0.36 -22.01 39.13
C VAL A 782 0.59 -20.93 38.59
N VAL A 783 0.78 -20.93 37.26
CA VAL A 783 1.72 -20.03 36.57
C VAL A 783 1.04 -19.42 35.34
N VAL A 784 0.57 -18.18 35.47
CA VAL A 784 -0.19 -17.48 34.41
C VAL A 784 0.56 -16.26 33.90
N GLY A 785 0.95 -16.24 32.63
CA GLY A 785 1.60 -15.08 32.01
C GLY A 785 3.05 -14.81 32.43
N VAL A 786 3.69 -15.69 33.21
CA VAL A 786 5.05 -15.49 33.75
C VAL A 786 6.15 -16.05 32.88
N ILE A 787 5.96 -17.28 32.38
CA ILE A 787 6.99 -18.02 31.60
C ILE A 787 7.70 -17.18 30.54
N PRO A 788 7.02 -16.30 29.77
CA PRO A 788 7.69 -15.50 28.73
C PRO A 788 8.75 -14.55 29.28
N TRP A 789 8.62 -14.11 30.52
CA TRP A 789 9.49 -13.09 31.12
C TRP A 789 10.67 -13.69 31.88
N LEU A 790 10.65 -15.00 32.13
CA LEU A 790 11.70 -15.69 32.86
C LEU A 790 12.98 -15.78 32.03
N HIS A 791 14.10 -15.49 32.69
CA HIS A 791 15.41 -15.63 32.08
C HIS A 791 15.86 -17.09 31.97
N SER A 792 15.34 -17.98 32.82
CA SER A 792 15.59 -19.42 32.80
C SER A 792 14.31 -20.20 33.14
N PRO A 793 13.33 -20.26 32.21
CA PRO A 793 12.04 -20.91 32.47
C PRO A 793 12.20 -22.38 32.85
N GLU A 794 13.22 -23.07 32.36
CA GLU A 794 13.50 -24.47 32.72
C GLU A 794 13.88 -24.62 34.20
N ARG A 795 14.66 -23.69 34.75
CA ARG A 795 15.05 -23.70 36.18
C ARG A 795 13.87 -23.36 37.06
N ALA A 796 13.11 -22.31 36.70
CA ALA A 796 11.91 -21.93 37.43
C ALA A 796 10.89 -23.07 37.47
N LEU A 797 10.62 -23.73 36.33
CA LEU A 797 9.71 -24.87 36.28
C LEU A 797 10.22 -26.07 37.09
N ARG A 798 11.54 -26.29 37.20
CA ARG A 798 12.11 -27.30 38.11
C ARG A 798 11.84 -26.95 39.57
N GLU A 799 12.07 -25.70 39.98
CA GLU A 799 11.76 -25.23 41.33
C GLU A 799 10.27 -25.36 41.66
N ILE A 800 9.40 -24.97 40.73
CA ILE A 800 7.95 -25.12 40.88
C ILE A 800 7.56 -26.59 41.04
N VAL A 801 8.12 -27.50 40.22
CA VAL A 801 7.89 -28.94 40.37
C VAL A 801 8.47 -29.47 41.68
N ARG A 802 9.63 -28.99 42.13
CA ARG A 802 10.26 -29.37 43.40
C ARG A 802 9.33 -29.10 44.58
N VAL A 803 8.81 -27.88 44.69
CA VAL A 803 7.91 -27.48 45.78
C VAL A 803 6.48 -28.02 45.64
N THR A 804 6.12 -28.62 44.50
CA THR A 804 4.82 -29.30 44.34
C THR A 804 4.89 -30.70 44.93
N LYS A 805 3.88 -31.10 45.71
CA LYS A 805 3.75 -32.43 46.31
C LYS A 805 3.78 -33.54 45.24
N PRO A 806 4.35 -34.72 45.53
CA PRO A 806 4.09 -35.92 44.74
C PRO A 806 2.58 -36.15 44.62
N GLY A 807 2.07 -36.35 43.40
CA GLY A 807 0.62 -36.41 43.13
C GLY A 807 -0.10 -35.05 43.06
N GLY A 808 0.57 -33.95 43.40
CA GLY A 808 0.06 -32.58 43.25
C GLY A 808 0.05 -32.10 41.80
N PHE A 809 -0.62 -30.97 41.55
CA PHE A 809 -0.89 -30.46 40.21
C PHE A 809 -0.10 -29.21 39.86
N LEU A 810 0.17 -29.03 38.58
CA LEU A 810 0.70 -27.79 38.02
C LEU A 810 -0.22 -27.32 36.89
N LEU A 811 -0.58 -26.04 36.91
CA LEU A 811 -1.32 -25.38 35.84
C LEU A 811 -0.46 -24.25 35.28
N VAL A 812 -0.06 -24.38 34.01
CA VAL A 812 0.90 -23.47 33.38
C VAL A 812 0.36 -22.93 32.09
N THR A 813 0.55 -21.63 31.86
CA THR A 813 0.25 -20.98 30.57
C THR A 813 1.55 -20.64 29.83
N PHE A 814 1.59 -20.95 28.54
CA PHE A 814 2.69 -20.64 27.65
C PHE A 814 2.24 -19.69 26.55
N ASP A 815 3.07 -18.71 26.24
CA ASP A 815 2.90 -17.89 25.05
C ASP A 815 3.31 -18.69 23.81
N ASN A 816 2.32 -18.98 22.95
CA ASN A 816 2.51 -19.87 21.81
C ASN A 816 3.35 -19.21 20.71
N ARG A 817 4.48 -19.84 20.37
CA ARG A 817 5.36 -19.45 19.25
C ARG A 817 4.64 -19.46 17.90
N TRP A 818 3.69 -20.37 17.71
CA TRP A 818 2.98 -20.59 16.45
C TRP A 818 1.61 -19.91 16.41
N ARG A 819 1.39 -18.91 17.27
CA ARG A 819 0.13 -18.17 17.29
C ARG A 819 -0.22 -17.58 15.92
N LEU A 820 -1.48 -17.71 15.52
CA LEU A 820 -1.97 -17.41 14.18
C LEU A 820 -1.71 -15.96 13.79
N ASN A 821 -1.92 -15.02 14.71
CA ASN A 821 -1.66 -13.60 14.48
C ASN A 821 -0.18 -13.30 14.19
N HIS A 822 0.77 -14.08 14.71
CA HIS A 822 2.17 -13.95 14.34
C HIS A 822 2.46 -14.60 12.99
N LEU A 823 1.85 -15.74 12.68
CA LEU A 823 2.04 -16.44 11.41
C LEU A 823 1.65 -15.57 10.20
N ILE A 824 0.57 -14.82 10.33
CA ILE A 824 0.04 -13.96 9.26
C ILE A 824 0.74 -12.59 9.16
N ASP A 825 1.50 -12.16 10.18
CA ASP A 825 2.29 -10.92 10.14
C ASP A 825 3.75 -11.21 9.75
N PRO A 826 4.22 -10.78 8.56
CA PRO A 826 5.60 -11.03 8.11
C PRO A 826 6.68 -10.52 9.08
N ARG A 827 6.40 -9.46 9.85
CA ARG A 827 7.31 -8.91 10.86
C ARG A 827 7.47 -9.82 12.07
N LEU A 828 6.43 -10.57 12.42
CA LEU A 828 6.36 -11.36 13.65
C LEU A 828 6.54 -12.87 13.39
N SER A 829 6.18 -13.35 12.19
CA SER A 829 6.14 -14.77 11.84
C SER A 829 7.48 -15.50 12.02
N PRO A 830 7.52 -16.61 12.78
CA PRO A 830 8.74 -17.40 12.96
C PRO A 830 9.33 -17.94 11.65
N VAL A 831 8.53 -18.09 10.60
CA VAL A 831 8.94 -18.61 9.29
C VAL A 831 9.97 -17.71 8.62
N PHE A 832 9.86 -16.39 8.81
CA PHE A 832 10.84 -15.43 8.28
C PHE A 832 12.03 -15.20 9.24
N SER A 833 12.12 -15.96 10.35
CA SER A 833 13.24 -15.82 11.30
C SER A 833 14.62 -16.15 10.73
N PRO A 834 14.82 -17.14 9.83
CA PRO A 834 16.14 -17.42 9.25
C PRO A 834 16.65 -16.24 8.42
N VAL A 835 15.75 -15.63 7.64
CA VAL A 835 16.02 -14.42 6.86
C VAL A 835 16.41 -13.28 7.81
N ARG A 836 15.65 -13.05 8.89
CA ARG A 836 15.99 -12.02 9.89
C ARG A 836 17.30 -12.29 10.63
N SER A 837 17.59 -13.55 10.96
CA SER A 837 18.81 -13.96 11.67
C SER A 837 20.04 -13.84 10.77
N TRP A 838 19.91 -14.16 9.48
CA TRP A 838 20.94 -13.91 8.48
C TRP A 838 21.22 -12.41 8.33
N PHE A 839 20.17 -11.58 8.24
CA PHE A 839 20.30 -10.12 8.30
C PHE A 839 21.00 -9.65 9.58
N LYS A 840 20.72 -10.25 10.76
CA LYS A 840 21.38 -9.93 12.04
C LYS A 840 22.85 -10.38 12.13
N TRP A 841 23.18 -11.53 11.57
CA TRP A 841 24.55 -12.07 11.53
C TRP A 841 25.46 -11.24 10.61
N LEU A 842 24.92 -10.79 9.48
CA LEU A 842 25.61 -9.89 8.53
C LEU A 842 26.08 -8.56 9.15
N LEU A 843 25.61 -8.22 10.35
CA LEU A 843 25.83 -6.95 11.06
C LEU A 843 26.76 -7.07 12.26
N ARG A 844 27.32 -8.25 12.53
CA ARG A 844 28.24 -8.49 13.65
C ARG A 844 29.71 -8.51 13.18
N TYR A 845 30.32 -7.32 13.14
CA TYR A 845 31.79 -7.06 13.23
C TYR A 845 31.97 -5.76 14.08
N PRO A 846 33.16 -5.48 14.65
CA PRO A 846 33.32 -4.94 16.00
C PRO A 846 33.18 -3.42 16.02
N GLY A 847 32.53 -2.87 17.05
CA GLY A 847 32.31 -1.43 17.20
C GLY A 847 30.86 -1.06 17.53
N TYR A 848 29.94 -2.03 17.46
CA TYR A 848 28.57 -1.85 17.90
C TYR A 848 28.41 -2.02 19.41
N SER A 849 28.55 -0.93 20.16
CA SER A 849 28.00 -0.84 21.52
C SER A 849 27.21 0.46 21.68
N LYS A 850 25.95 0.37 22.11
CA LYS A 850 25.29 1.27 23.08
C LYS A 850 23.78 1.00 23.20
N SER A 851 23.40 0.76 24.46
CA SER A 851 22.21 1.17 25.24
C SER A 851 20.85 1.23 24.55
N PRO A 852 19.93 0.32 24.94
CA PRO A 852 18.50 0.36 24.63
C PRO A 852 17.69 0.97 25.79
N GLN A 853 16.53 1.55 25.48
CA GLN A 853 15.39 1.40 26.39
C GLN A 853 14.94 -0.06 26.24
N GLU A 854 15.38 -0.90 27.19
CA GLU A 854 15.36 -2.35 27.10
C GLU A 854 13.98 -2.90 27.46
N ILE A 855 13.08 -3.04 26.48
CA ILE A 855 11.93 -3.95 26.63
C ILE A 855 12.52 -5.38 26.75
N PRO A 856 12.26 -6.10 27.86
CA PRO A 856 12.87 -7.39 28.08
C PRO A 856 12.37 -8.40 27.02
N PRO A 857 13.25 -9.23 26.45
CA PRO A 857 12.86 -10.20 25.45
C PRO A 857 11.93 -11.26 26.06
N ALA A 858 10.72 -11.37 25.52
CA ALA A 858 9.75 -12.39 25.89
C ALA A 858 10.03 -13.71 25.17
N ALA A 859 10.18 -14.81 25.91
CA ALA A 859 10.33 -16.16 25.39
C ALA A 859 8.97 -16.74 24.97
N MET A 860 8.92 -17.37 23.80
CA MET A 860 7.72 -18.04 23.30
C MET A 860 8.04 -19.50 22.98
N HIS A 861 7.15 -20.39 23.42
CA HIS A 861 7.36 -21.83 23.33
C HIS A 861 6.27 -22.47 22.48
N SER A 862 6.61 -23.54 21.76
CA SER A 862 5.60 -24.33 21.04
C SER A 862 4.86 -25.26 22.00
N PRO A 863 3.58 -25.60 21.78
CA PRO A 863 2.85 -26.56 22.61
C PRO A 863 3.60 -27.89 22.80
N ARG A 864 4.22 -28.40 21.73
CA ARG A 864 5.04 -29.62 21.75
C ARG A 864 6.31 -29.52 22.60
N TRP A 865 6.84 -28.32 22.79
CA TRP A 865 7.99 -28.10 23.68
C TRP A 865 7.52 -28.13 25.13
N ALA A 866 6.42 -27.43 25.44
CA ALA A 866 5.84 -27.40 26.78
C ALA A 866 5.48 -28.81 27.27
N ASP A 867 4.78 -29.57 26.43
CA ASP A 867 4.42 -30.98 26.70
C ASP A 867 5.65 -31.83 27.04
N ARG A 868 6.69 -31.77 26.21
CA ARG A 868 7.90 -32.58 26.38
C ARG A 868 8.70 -32.16 27.61
N PHE A 869 8.83 -30.86 27.84
CA PHE A 869 9.62 -30.35 28.93
C PHE A 869 8.98 -30.67 30.28
N LEU A 870 7.68 -30.43 30.44
CA LEU A 870 6.97 -30.81 31.67
C LEU A 870 7.02 -32.33 31.89
N LYS A 871 6.87 -33.13 30.84
CA LYS A 871 7.04 -34.59 30.94
C LYS A 871 8.43 -34.98 31.44
N SER A 872 9.49 -34.29 31.00
CA SER A 872 10.85 -34.57 31.45
C SER A 872 11.10 -34.26 32.93
N LEU A 873 10.23 -33.47 33.56
CA LEU A 873 10.28 -33.17 34.99
C LEU A 873 9.51 -34.19 35.84
N GLY A 874 9.15 -35.35 35.28
CA GLY A 874 8.40 -36.38 35.99
C GLY A 874 6.93 -36.02 36.19
N THR A 875 6.33 -35.25 35.28
CA THR A 875 4.90 -34.93 35.30
C THR A 875 4.13 -35.68 34.21
N ALA A 876 2.87 -36.00 34.49
CA ALA A 876 1.93 -36.58 33.54
C ALA A 876 0.91 -35.52 33.12
N LYS A 877 0.71 -35.35 31.81
CA LYS A 877 -0.26 -34.40 31.27
C LYS A 877 -1.70 -34.88 31.52
N VAL A 878 -2.50 -34.03 32.15
CA VAL A 878 -3.94 -34.28 32.40
C VAL A 878 -4.76 -33.79 31.22
N TRP A 879 -4.64 -32.51 30.87
CA TRP A 879 -5.30 -31.91 29.71
C TRP A 879 -4.54 -30.66 29.23
N SER A 880 -4.92 -30.15 28.06
CA SER A 880 -4.45 -28.86 27.57
C SER A 880 -5.45 -28.20 26.65
N LYS A 881 -5.48 -26.87 26.63
CA LYS A 881 -6.34 -26.06 25.75
C LYS A 881 -5.57 -24.87 25.21
N THR A 882 -6.03 -24.35 24.09
CA THR A 882 -5.50 -23.14 23.48
C THR A 882 -6.54 -22.02 23.55
N VAL A 883 -6.12 -20.83 23.96
CA VAL A 883 -7.00 -19.67 24.14
C VAL A 883 -6.43 -18.46 23.43
N GLY A 884 -7.28 -17.74 22.69
CA GLY A 884 -6.97 -16.42 22.15
C GLY A 884 -6.55 -16.40 20.68
N PHE A 885 -7.36 -15.80 19.82
CA PHE A 885 -6.94 -15.40 18.47
C PHE A 885 -6.91 -13.88 18.34
N GLY A 886 -5.75 -13.32 17.99
CA GLY A 886 -5.54 -11.88 17.84
C GLY A 886 -4.48 -11.32 18.79
N PRO A 887 -4.21 -10.01 18.74
CA PRO A 887 -4.78 -9.04 17.80
C PRO A 887 -4.22 -9.27 16.39
N PHE A 888 -5.07 -9.09 15.37
CA PHE A 888 -4.69 -9.32 13.99
C PHE A 888 -3.88 -8.12 13.47
N THR A 889 -2.61 -8.36 13.15
CA THR A 889 -1.66 -7.32 12.77
C THR A 889 -1.02 -7.59 11.41
N LEU A 890 -0.57 -6.51 10.75
CA LEU A 890 0.26 -6.59 9.55
C LEU A 890 1.40 -5.55 9.68
N TRP A 891 2.65 -6.03 9.65
CA TRP A 891 3.86 -5.25 9.94
C TRP A 891 3.88 -4.60 11.34
N GLY A 892 3.17 -5.20 12.30
CA GLY A 892 3.05 -4.74 13.69
C GLY A 892 1.94 -3.71 13.94
N LYS A 893 1.04 -3.47 12.97
CA LYS A 893 -0.11 -2.57 13.13
C LYS A 893 -1.44 -3.35 13.12
N LYS A 894 -2.36 -3.05 14.04
CA LYS A 894 -3.71 -3.67 14.10
C LYS A 894 -4.45 -3.43 12.77
N VAL A 895 -5.00 -4.50 12.18
CA VAL A 895 -5.68 -4.48 10.88
C VAL A 895 -7.19 -4.28 11.04
N PHE A 896 -7.76 -4.74 12.15
CA PHE A 896 -9.20 -4.64 12.46
C PHE A 896 -9.41 -3.80 13.73
N SER A 897 -10.59 -3.19 13.85
CA SER A 897 -11.05 -2.61 15.13
C SER A 897 -11.31 -3.72 16.16
N ASP A 898 -11.29 -3.39 17.45
CA ASP A 898 -11.46 -4.40 18.51
C ASP A 898 -12.81 -5.13 18.40
N HIS A 899 -13.91 -4.46 18.04
CA HIS A 899 -15.20 -5.13 17.80
C HIS A 899 -15.15 -6.19 16.69
N VAL A 900 -14.50 -5.89 15.56
CA VAL A 900 -14.35 -6.86 14.45
C VAL A 900 -13.38 -7.97 14.86
N GLY A 901 -12.33 -7.61 15.59
CA GLY A 901 -11.37 -8.55 16.16
C GLY A 901 -12.02 -9.55 17.12
N VAL A 902 -12.95 -9.11 17.98
CA VAL A 902 -13.74 -9.96 18.89
C VAL A 902 -14.58 -10.96 18.10
N GLY A 903 -15.34 -10.52 17.09
CA GLY A 903 -16.14 -11.43 16.27
C GLY A 903 -15.30 -12.50 15.56
N LEU A 904 -14.13 -12.12 15.03
CA LEU A 904 -13.21 -13.08 14.39
C LEU A 904 -12.56 -14.02 15.42
N HIS A 905 -12.18 -13.50 16.58
CA HIS A 905 -11.71 -14.30 17.71
C HIS A 905 -12.73 -15.38 18.08
N THR A 906 -14.02 -15.03 18.26
CA THR A 906 -15.07 -15.96 18.67
C THR A 906 -15.21 -17.14 17.70
N VAL A 907 -15.17 -16.87 16.39
CA VAL A 907 -15.25 -17.93 15.36
C VAL A 907 -14.01 -18.83 15.38
N LEU A 908 -12.82 -18.25 15.50
CA LEU A 908 -11.58 -19.04 15.52
C LEU A 908 -11.42 -19.83 16.83
N GLN A 909 -11.88 -19.27 17.93
CA GLN A 909 -11.91 -19.93 19.24
C GLN A 909 -12.87 -21.12 19.22
N SER A 910 -14.07 -20.99 18.64
CA SER A 910 -15.00 -22.13 18.53
C SER A 910 -14.42 -23.28 17.71
N PHE A 911 -13.67 -22.98 16.63
CA PHE A 911 -12.94 -23.99 15.88
C PHE A 911 -11.84 -24.69 16.68
N ALA A 912 -11.14 -23.96 17.55
CA ALA A 912 -10.16 -24.55 18.46
C ALA A 912 -10.84 -25.44 19.52
N ASP A 913 -11.99 -25.00 20.05
CA ASP A 913 -12.74 -25.69 21.10
C ASP A 913 -13.34 -27.02 20.62
N ILE A 914 -13.80 -27.10 19.36
CA ILE A 914 -14.23 -28.37 18.74
C ILE A 914 -13.07 -29.27 18.28
N GLY A 915 -11.82 -28.85 18.51
CA GLY A 915 -10.64 -29.68 18.27
C GLY A 915 -10.10 -29.69 16.84
N LEU A 916 -10.43 -28.69 16.00
CA LEU A 916 -9.90 -28.65 14.63
C LEU A 916 -8.35 -28.53 14.64
N PRO A 917 -7.62 -29.39 13.89
CA PRO A 917 -6.17 -29.58 14.09
C PRO A 917 -5.30 -28.32 13.99
N VAL A 918 -5.64 -27.40 13.09
CA VAL A 918 -4.88 -26.15 12.89
C VAL A 918 -5.18 -25.16 14.01
N PHE A 919 -6.45 -24.95 14.34
CA PHE A 919 -6.86 -23.93 15.32
C PHE A 919 -6.52 -24.35 16.75
N ARG A 920 -6.66 -25.63 17.10
CA ARG A 920 -6.28 -26.15 18.43
C ARG A 920 -4.80 -25.95 18.79
N SER A 921 -3.94 -25.68 17.80
CA SER A 921 -2.49 -25.53 17.97
C SER A 921 -1.95 -24.12 17.72
N THR A 922 -2.81 -23.16 17.32
CA THR A 922 -2.39 -21.83 16.82
C THR A 922 -3.04 -20.63 17.52
N GLY A 923 -3.77 -20.82 18.61
CA GLY A 923 -4.12 -19.68 19.49
C GLY A 923 -2.92 -19.15 20.28
N SER A 924 -3.12 -18.02 20.95
CA SER A 924 -2.09 -17.14 21.50
C SER A 924 -1.48 -17.69 22.79
N HIS A 925 -2.31 -18.29 23.63
CA HIS A 925 -1.91 -18.93 24.87
C HIS A 925 -2.20 -20.43 24.81
N TYR A 926 -1.24 -21.21 25.24
CA TYR A 926 -1.36 -22.65 25.43
C TYR A 926 -1.41 -22.94 26.93
N LEU A 927 -2.54 -23.45 27.41
CA LEU A 927 -2.78 -23.81 28.79
C LEU A 927 -2.61 -25.31 28.94
N ILE A 928 -1.90 -25.74 29.97
CA ILE A 928 -1.67 -27.15 30.26
C ILE A 928 -1.76 -27.40 31.76
N GLN A 929 -2.46 -28.49 32.10
CA GLN A 929 -2.49 -29.06 33.43
C GLN A 929 -1.72 -30.37 33.44
N VAL A 930 -0.79 -30.50 34.38
CA VAL A 930 0.00 -31.72 34.60
C VAL A 930 -0.06 -32.13 36.07
N GLN A 931 0.17 -33.40 36.35
CA GLN A 931 0.27 -33.96 37.70
C GLN A 931 1.69 -34.48 37.93
N LYS A 932 2.30 -34.16 39.07
CA LYS A 932 3.62 -34.69 39.44
C LYS A 932 3.48 -36.17 39.79
N ALA A 933 4.39 -37.02 39.30
CA ALA A 933 4.39 -38.43 39.64
C ALA A 933 4.52 -38.67 41.15
N GLN A 934 3.87 -39.71 41.67
CA GLN A 934 4.12 -40.18 43.03
C GLN A 934 5.50 -40.86 43.08
N GLU A 935 6.27 -40.62 44.15
CA GLU A 935 7.51 -41.36 44.37
C GLU A 935 7.18 -42.85 44.55
N ARG A 936 7.80 -43.70 43.72
CA ARG A 936 7.78 -45.15 43.97
C ARG A 936 8.82 -45.44 45.04
N HIS A 937 8.39 -45.89 46.21
CA HIS A 937 9.30 -46.53 47.15
C HIS A 937 10.01 -47.71 46.46
N PRO A 938 11.34 -47.83 46.56
CA PRO A 938 12.06 -48.98 46.01
C PRO A 938 11.86 -50.18 46.94
N GLY A 939 10.72 -50.85 46.80
CA GLY A 939 10.35 -51.99 47.63
C GLY A 939 8.87 -52.29 47.52
N GLY A 940 8.45 -52.87 46.39
CA GLY A 940 7.05 -53.25 46.18
C GLY A 940 6.85 -53.86 44.81
N SER A 941 6.91 -55.18 44.75
CA SER A 941 6.59 -56.00 43.58
C SER A 941 5.09 -55.92 43.25
N GLY A 942 4.78 -55.63 41.98
CA GLY A 942 3.58 -56.10 41.28
C GLY A 942 2.28 -55.29 41.42
N SER A 943 1.84 -54.65 40.33
CA SER A 943 0.63 -55.00 39.56
C SER A 943 0.21 -53.85 38.63
N SER A 944 -0.56 -54.19 37.61
CA SER A 944 -0.81 -53.48 36.35
C SER A 944 -2.07 -52.60 36.35
N ASP A 945 -2.25 -51.68 37.31
CA ASP A 945 -3.56 -51.01 37.50
C ASP A 945 -3.66 -49.52 37.07
N VAL A 946 -2.67 -48.95 36.39
CA VAL A 946 -2.70 -47.52 36.00
C VAL A 946 -3.34 -47.28 34.62
N ALA A 947 -3.55 -48.34 33.82
CA ALA A 947 -4.11 -48.20 32.47
C ALA A 947 -5.65 -48.12 32.43
N ASP A 948 -6.36 -48.53 33.49
CA ASP A 948 -7.82 -48.66 33.45
C ASP A 948 -8.57 -47.41 33.98
N LYS A 949 -7.98 -46.66 34.93
CA LYS A 949 -8.62 -45.43 35.46
C LYS A 949 -8.61 -44.24 34.50
N THR A 950 -7.77 -44.24 33.47
CA THR A 950 -7.72 -43.19 32.44
C THR A 950 -8.80 -43.34 31.37
N ARG A 951 -9.42 -44.54 31.22
CA ARG A 951 -10.52 -44.76 30.28
C ARG A 951 -11.87 -44.27 30.82
N ASP A 952 -12.11 -44.36 32.12
CA ASP A 952 -13.38 -43.92 32.72
C ASP A 952 -13.51 -42.39 32.79
N ASN A 953 -12.41 -41.66 33.00
CA ASN A 953 -12.45 -40.20 33.02
C ASN A 953 -12.63 -39.58 31.61
N GLN A 954 -12.30 -40.29 30.53
CA GLN A 954 -12.59 -39.82 29.16
C GLN A 954 -14.04 -40.02 28.73
N LYS A 955 -14.81 -40.89 29.40
CA LYS A 955 -16.26 -41.06 29.14
C LYS A 955 -17.12 -40.04 29.86
N ARG A 956 -16.66 -39.46 30.97
CA ARG A 956 -17.37 -38.37 31.68
C ARG A 956 -17.19 -36.97 31.06
N ILE A 957 -16.29 -36.83 30.07
CA ILE A 957 -15.97 -35.56 29.39
C ILE A 957 -16.60 -35.49 27.98
N LYS A 958 -17.38 -36.50 27.55
CA LYS A 958 -18.16 -36.42 26.30
C LYS A 958 -19.56 -35.90 26.53
#